data_AF-A0A9E5FVI6-F1
#
_entry.id   AF-A0A9E5FVI6-F1
#
_cell.length_a   1.000
_cell.length_b   1.000
_cell.length_c   1.000
_cell.angle_alpha   90.00
_cell.angle_beta   90.00
_cell.angle_gamma   90.00
#
_symmetry.space_group_name_H-M   'P 1'
#
loop_
_entity.id
_entity.type
_entity.pdbx_description
1 polymer ?
#
loop_
_entity_poly.entity_id
_entity_poly.type
_entity_poly.pdbx_seq_one_letter_code
_entity_poly.pdbx_strand_id
1 'polypeptide(L)'
;MSADYCPSRHHTVRRLTRVVNVGHVGVGGNNPIRVQSMTTTDTEDVAATLAQCIKLAEAGCEIIRITAPNKAAAAALKKIHQEFRAAGFPQPLVADIHFLPQAAMEAIEHVEKVRINPGNYADKKKFAVREYTDSAYAEELDRLHEAFTPLVLRAKALGRALRIGTNHGSLSDRIMNRYGDTPLGMVESALEFVRIAESHGFKDLVLSMKSSNPKVMIEAYRLAAARMAESTMDYPLHLGVTEAGEGEDARIKSAIGIGSLLADGLGDTIRVSLTEDPWHEIPVCRELVARADRLAENGKNSSIHYPRDPADSFSYSRRPSTLVQFSNKCRAGSNELVRVVVRSTIGLKDWQAAAKEVLDAHNQQREARVEGLLVDLPSTESIKDLLSLRKALGQTVPALFVQTTIPLSDFPFIGEGSKIVVVKSFSAGDDIELKNWAHTCAKNQAILAADVEVVATTALAKTLATLPPENLIISTQKPTTGLHAIGTYREIIRILHESKIDAPVWIRATEANAILLDQGFQSRLLEASLFAGGLLVDGYGDLLSCETPATTAKSLTLGYDLLQGARCRQTKTEYVACPSCGRTLFDIQSTTLKIKERTGHLKSVTIAVMGCIVNGPGEMADADFGYVGGAPGKINLYVGKTPVKFNIPQEEAVDRLVDLIKEKGKWEEA
;
A
#
# COMPACT_ATOMS: atom_id res chain seq x y z
N MET A 1 11.43 -25.68 -5.79
CA MET A 1 10.71 -24.52 -6.36
C MET A 1 9.75 -24.06 -5.30
N SER A 2 9.85 -22.81 -4.81
CA SER A 2 8.86 -22.33 -3.82
C SER A 2 7.47 -22.36 -4.47
N ALA A 3 6.45 -22.73 -3.70
CA ALA A 3 5.09 -22.73 -4.23
C ALA A 3 4.72 -21.32 -4.75
N ASP A 4 3.86 -21.25 -5.77
CA ASP A 4 3.28 -19.98 -6.18
C ASP A 4 2.38 -19.44 -5.08
N TYR A 5 2.39 -18.13 -4.89
CA TYR A 5 1.54 -17.49 -3.88
C TYR A 5 0.13 -17.20 -4.41
N CYS A 6 -0.02 -17.09 -5.73
CA CYS A 6 -1.30 -16.88 -6.40
C CYS A 6 -1.41 -17.71 -7.69
N PRO A 7 -2.62 -17.89 -8.26
CA PRO A 7 -2.78 -18.63 -9.51
C PRO A 7 -2.25 -17.88 -10.75
N SER A 8 -2.28 -16.54 -10.73
CA SER A 8 -1.81 -15.69 -11.82
C SER A 8 -1.44 -14.30 -11.29
N ARG A 9 -0.32 -13.77 -11.81
CA ARG A 9 0.11 -12.38 -11.60
C ARG A 9 -0.31 -11.43 -12.74
N HIS A 10 -0.91 -11.98 -13.79
CA HIS A 10 -1.20 -11.26 -15.04
C HIS A 10 -2.69 -10.91 -15.21
N HIS A 11 -3.55 -11.74 -14.63
CA HIS A 11 -4.97 -11.54 -14.54
C HIS A 11 -5.44 -12.04 -13.17
N THR A 12 -6.49 -11.44 -12.62
CA THR A 12 -6.91 -11.76 -11.25
C THR A 12 -7.70 -13.06 -11.24
N VAL A 13 -7.16 -14.07 -10.55
CA VAL A 13 -7.89 -15.29 -10.17
C VAL A 13 -7.90 -15.35 -8.66
N ARG A 14 -9.09 -15.28 -8.07
CA ARG A 14 -9.22 -15.33 -6.62
C ARG A 14 -8.67 -16.66 -6.09
N ARG A 15 -7.77 -16.57 -5.11
CA ARG A 15 -7.24 -17.74 -4.39
C ARG A 15 -8.38 -18.45 -3.69
N LEU A 16 -8.57 -19.74 -3.99
CA LEU A 16 -9.54 -20.57 -3.30
C LEU A 16 -9.09 -20.80 -1.85
N THR A 17 -9.97 -20.53 -0.91
CA THR A 17 -9.77 -20.73 0.52
C THR A 17 -10.93 -21.55 1.09
N ARG A 18 -10.73 -22.18 2.25
CA ARG A 18 -11.86 -22.78 2.99
C ARG A 18 -12.84 -21.71 3.45
N VAL A 19 -14.09 -22.09 3.68
CA VAL A 19 -15.08 -21.20 4.29
C VAL A 19 -14.93 -21.25 5.81
N VAL A 20 -14.80 -20.08 6.43
CA VAL A 20 -14.86 -19.89 7.88
C VAL A 20 -16.06 -19.01 8.19
N ASN A 21 -17.00 -19.54 8.98
CA ASN A 21 -18.20 -18.80 9.37
C ASN A 21 -17.92 -17.92 10.58
N VAL A 22 -18.24 -16.63 10.45
CA VAL A 22 -18.23 -15.65 11.54
C VAL A 22 -19.69 -15.36 11.87
N GLY A 23 -20.25 -16.13 12.81
CA GLY A 23 -21.69 -16.19 12.97
C GLY A 23 -22.35 -16.71 11.70
N HIS A 24 -23.26 -15.93 11.12
CA HIS A 24 -23.92 -16.26 9.86
C HIS A 24 -23.15 -15.78 8.61
N VAL A 25 -22.04 -15.04 8.78
CA VAL A 25 -21.28 -14.46 7.66
C VAL A 25 -20.14 -15.41 7.25
N GLY A 26 -20.24 -15.98 6.04
CA GLY A 26 -19.17 -16.79 5.46
C GLY A 26 -17.99 -15.94 4.95
N VAL A 27 -16.78 -16.27 5.39
CA VAL A 27 -15.50 -15.68 4.93
C VAL A 27 -14.68 -16.76 4.22
N GLY A 28 -14.22 -16.48 3.00
CA GLY A 28 -13.48 -17.44 2.18
C GLY A 28 -14.35 -18.27 1.23
N GLY A 29 -13.72 -19.18 0.49
CA GLY A 29 -14.34 -19.92 -0.60
C GLY A 29 -14.88 -18.98 -1.69
N ASN A 30 -16.10 -19.23 -2.15
CA ASN A 30 -16.77 -18.39 -3.15
C ASN A 30 -17.60 -17.25 -2.54
N ASN A 31 -17.55 -17.04 -1.21
CA ASN A 31 -18.26 -15.92 -0.58
C ASN A 31 -17.67 -14.57 -0.99
N PRO A 32 -18.46 -13.48 -1.07
CA PRO A 32 -17.93 -12.13 -1.32
C PRO A 32 -16.80 -11.75 -0.35
N ILE A 33 -15.90 -10.87 -0.78
CA ILE A 33 -14.88 -10.28 0.09
C ILE A 33 -15.60 -9.43 1.14
N ARG A 34 -15.47 -9.81 2.43
CA ARG A 34 -16.24 -9.17 3.51
C ARG A 34 -15.62 -7.87 3.99
N VAL A 35 -16.44 -6.84 4.18
CA VAL A 35 -16.02 -5.53 4.71
C VAL A 35 -16.13 -5.50 6.23
N GLN A 36 -15.04 -5.14 6.91
CA GLN A 36 -14.98 -4.98 8.37
C GLN A 36 -14.54 -3.58 8.77
N SER A 37 -14.90 -3.19 9.99
CA SER A 37 -14.39 -2.01 10.67
C SER A 37 -14.31 -2.27 12.18
N MET A 38 -13.90 -1.27 12.95
CA MET A 38 -13.63 -1.40 14.38
C MET A 38 -14.14 -0.18 15.15
N THR A 39 -14.74 -0.40 16.31
CA THR A 39 -15.14 0.69 17.21
C THR A 39 -13.92 1.38 17.85
N THR A 40 -14.08 2.66 18.16
CA THR A 40 -13.07 3.50 18.79
C THR A 40 -13.39 3.85 20.25
N THR A 41 -14.62 3.57 20.70
CA THR A 41 -15.07 3.82 22.08
C THR A 41 -14.41 2.88 23.10
N ASP A 42 -14.33 3.35 24.34
CA ASP A 42 -14.09 2.46 25.47
C ASP A 42 -15.22 1.43 25.54
N THR A 43 -14.86 0.15 25.54
CA THR A 43 -15.81 -0.97 25.52
C THR A 43 -16.57 -1.12 26.82
N GLU A 44 -16.03 -0.59 27.92
CA GLU A 44 -16.75 -0.54 29.20
C GLU A 44 -17.89 0.49 29.16
N ASP A 45 -17.82 1.50 28.28
CA ASP A 45 -18.97 2.32 27.90
C ASP A 45 -19.84 1.57 26.87
N VAL A 46 -20.72 0.74 27.41
CA VAL A 46 -21.66 -0.08 26.64
C VAL A 46 -22.53 0.77 25.72
N ALA A 47 -23.02 1.92 26.20
CA ALA A 47 -23.95 2.75 25.44
C ALA A 47 -23.25 3.39 24.23
N ALA A 48 -22.06 3.96 24.43
CA ALA A 48 -21.27 4.54 23.35
C ALA A 48 -20.83 3.48 22.34
N THR A 49 -20.38 2.31 22.82
CA THR A 49 -19.94 1.22 21.96
C THR A 49 -21.08 0.62 21.15
N LEU A 50 -22.26 0.43 21.76
CA LEU A 50 -23.47 0.01 21.06
C LEU A 50 -23.85 1.00 19.95
N ALA A 51 -23.84 2.31 20.25
CA ALA A 51 -24.15 3.34 19.27
C ALA A 51 -23.20 3.31 18.06
N GLN A 52 -21.89 3.11 18.28
CA GLN A 52 -20.94 2.93 17.17
C GLN A 52 -21.16 1.62 16.40
N CYS A 53 -21.51 0.52 17.07
CA CYS A 53 -21.82 -0.75 16.40
C CYS A 53 -23.03 -0.59 15.46
N ILE A 54 -24.09 0.07 15.93
CA ILE A 54 -25.28 0.39 15.13
C ILE A 54 -24.89 1.24 13.92
N LYS A 55 -24.15 2.33 14.14
CA LYS A 55 -23.74 3.22 13.06
C LYS A 55 -22.85 2.54 12.02
N LEU A 56 -21.96 1.65 12.45
CA LEU A 56 -21.15 0.82 11.54
C LEU A 56 -22.01 -0.14 10.72
N ALA A 57 -23.00 -0.78 11.37
CA ALA A 57 -23.93 -1.67 10.68
C ALA A 57 -24.80 -0.93 9.66
N GLU A 58 -25.27 0.28 9.99
CA GLU A 58 -26.04 1.16 9.08
C GLU A 58 -25.18 1.67 7.92
N ALA A 59 -23.91 1.98 8.16
CA ALA A 59 -22.95 2.24 7.08
C ALA A 59 -22.71 1.01 6.20
N GLY A 60 -23.10 -0.18 6.69
CA GLY A 60 -23.04 -1.50 6.06
C GLY A 60 -21.68 -2.17 6.17
N CYS A 61 -21.06 -2.04 7.34
CA CYS A 61 -20.06 -2.96 7.86
C CYS A 61 -20.68 -4.35 8.04
N GLU A 62 -20.00 -5.41 7.61
CA GLU A 62 -20.51 -6.77 7.70
C GLU A 62 -20.02 -7.50 8.96
N ILE A 63 -18.85 -7.13 9.48
CA ILE A 63 -18.23 -7.73 10.67
C ILE A 63 -17.63 -6.60 11.52
N ILE A 64 -18.10 -6.46 12.77
CA ILE A 64 -17.72 -5.32 13.62
C ILE A 64 -16.75 -5.79 14.69
N ARG A 65 -15.59 -5.13 14.79
CA ARG A 65 -14.57 -5.43 15.79
C ARG A 65 -14.64 -4.46 16.97
N ILE A 66 -14.46 -4.98 18.19
CA ILE A 66 -14.47 -4.24 19.44
C ILE A 66 -13.23 -4.61 20.25
N THR A 67 -12.51 -3.62 20.80
CA THR A 67 -11.34 -3.88 21.65
C THR A 67 -11.79 -4.50 22.98
N ALA A 68 -11.16 -5.59 23.42
CA ALA A 68 -11.33 -6.06 24.80
C ALA A 68 -9.97 -6.03 25.52
N PRO A 69 -9.57 -4.88 26.10
CA PRO A 69 -8.25 -4.72 26.70
C PRO A 69 -8.02 -5.51 27.99
N ASN A 70 -9.09 -5.77 28.73
CA ASN A 70 -9.07 -6.40 30.04
C ASN A 70 -10.30 -7.31 30.19
N LYS A 71 -10.44 -7.98 31.35
CA LYS A 71 -11.57 -8.88 31.61
C LYS A 71 -12.91 -8.13 31.75
N ALA A 72 -12.92 -6.90 32.30
CA ALA A 72 -14.13 -6.11 32.46
C ALA A 72 -14.72 -5.71 31.09
N ALA A 73 -13.90 -5.19 30.20
CA ALA A 73 -14.27 -4.92 28.81
C ALA A 73 -14.72 -6.19 28.06
N ALA A 74 -14.06 -7.34 28.28
CA ALA A 74 -14.49 -8.61 27.70
C ALA A 74 -15.88 -9.04 28.21
N ALA A 75 -16.19 -8.83 29.50
CA ALA A 75 -17.49 -9.12 30.06
C ALA A 75 -18.58 -8.14 29.55
N ALA A 76 -18.23 -6.87 29.30
CA ALA A 76 -19.13 -5.87 28.74
C ALA A 76 -19.65 -6.25 27.34
N LEU A 77 -18.89 -7.04 26.58
CA LEU A 77 -19.31 -7.57 25.28
C LEU A 77 -20.62 -8.35 25.36
N LYS A 78 -20.94 -9.00 26.48
CA LYS A 78 -22.21 -9.70 26.67
C LYS A 78 -23.41 -8.76 26.52
N LYS A 79 -23.37 -7.64 27.23
CA LYS A 79 -24.46 -6.66 27.22
C LYS A 79 -24.54 -5.96 25.87
N ILE A 80 -23.39 -5.56 25.31
CA ILE A 80 -23.31 -4.98 23.96
C ILE A 80 -23.93 -5.93 22.93
N HIS A 81 -23.57 -7.21 22.96
CA HIS A 81 -24.10 -8.22 22.03
C HIS A 81 -25.62 -8.38 22.17
N GLN A 82 -26.12 -8.53 23.40
CA GLN A 82 -27.55 -8.68 23.67
C GLN A 82 -28.36 -7.47 23.20
N GLU A 83 -27.90 -6.25 23.53
CA GLU A 83 -28.60 -5.02 23.13
C GLU A 83 -28.49 -4.76 21.63
N PHE A 84 -27.36 -5.08 21.00
CA PHE A 84 -27.18 -4.97 19.54
C PHE A 84 -28.10 -5.91 18.78
N ARG A 85 -28.27 -7.14 19.26
CA ARG A 85 -29.24 -8.10 18.72
C ARG A 85 -30.68 -7.66 18.98
N ALA A 86 -30.99 -7.16 20.17
CA ALA A 86 -32.32 -6.64 20.51
C ALA A 86 -32.71 -5.42 19.66
N ALA A 87 -31.72 -4.60 19.27
CA ALA A 87 -31.88 -3.50 18.31
C ALA A 87 -32.06 -3.96 16.85
N GLY A 88 -32.07 -5.27 16.58
CA GLY A 88 -32.37 -5.83 15.25
C GLY A 88 -31.18 -6.02 14.32
N PHE A 89 -29.95 -5.81 14.81
CA PHE A 89 -28.74 -5.91 13.98
C PHE A 89 -28.14 -7.31 14.03
N PRO A 90 -27.95 -8.01 12.89
CA PRO A 90 -27.44 -9.39 12.87
C PRO A 90 -25.91 -9.48 12.77
N GLN A 91 -25.19 -8.39 12.47
CA GLN A 91 -23.76 -8.40 12.18
C GLN A 91 -22.96 -9.08 13.31
N PRO A 92 -22.06 -10.02 13.01
CA PRO A 92 -21.20 -10.63 14.03
C PRO A 92 -20.25 -9.61 14.67
N LEU A 93 -20.01 -9.82 15.96
CA LEU A 93 -19.03 -9.06 16.74
C LEU A 93 -17.72 -9.85 16.84
N VAL A 94 -16.61 -9.12 16.85
CA VAL A 94 -15.26 -9.67 16.98
C VAL A 94 -14.55 -9.02 18.17
N ALA A 95 -14.08 -9.81 19.13
CA ALA A 95 -13.27 -9.29 20.22
C ALA A 95 -11.80 -9.20 19.81
N ASP A 96 -11.17 -8.04 20.03
CA ASP A 96 -9.77 -7.81 19.73
C ASP A 96 -8.89 -7.92 20.99
N ILE A 97 -8.20 -9.05 21.13
CA ILE A 97 -7.38 -9.40 22.29
C ILE A 97 -5.88 -9.31 21.95
N HIS A 98 -5.10 -8.73 22.86
CA HIS A 98 -3.65 -8.57 22.70
C HIS A 98 -2.82 -9.37 23.72
N PHE A 99 -3.09 -9.25 25.04
CA PHE A 99 -2.17 -9.76 26.07
C PHE A 99 -2.75 -10.78 27.06
N LEU A 100 -4.07 -10.84 27.24
CA LEU A 100 -4.67 -11.53 28.38
C LEU A 100 -5.47 -12.75 27.91
N PRO A 101 -4.92 -13.98 28.05
CA PRO A 101 -5.67 -15.22 27.77
C PRO A 101 -7.01 -15.28 28.50
N GLN A 102 -7.08 -14.77 29.74
CA GLN A 102 -8.31 -14.70 30.53
C GLN A 102 -9.38 -13.81 29.88
N ALA A 103 -8.99 -12.68 29.26
CA ALA A 103 -9.92 -11.81 28.54
C ALA A 103 -10.40 -12.48 27.25
N ALA A 104 -9.55 -13.27 26.57
CA ALA A 104 -9.98 -14.07 25.42
C ALA A 104 -10.99 -15.16 25.82
N MET A 105 -10.76 -15.84 26.95
CA MET A 105 -11.66 -16.85 27.49
C MET A 105 -13.00 -16.27 27.94
N GLU A 106 -13.02 -15.04 28.46
CA GLU A 106 -14.27 -14.33 28.75
C GLU A 106 -14.98 -13.92 27.45
N ALA A 107 -14.25 -13.32 26.51
CA ALA A 107 -14.84 -12.78 25.28
C ALA A 107 -15.45 -13.86 24.38
N ILE A 108 -14.80 -15.03 24.24
CA ILE A 108 -15.24 -16.11 23.34
C ILE A 108 -16.65 -16.64 23.66
N GLU A 109 -17.12 -16.44 24.90
CA GLU A 109 -18.49 -16.78 25.31
C GLU A 109 -19.54 -15.89 24.64
N HIS A 110 -19.19 -14.63 24.38
CA HIS A 110 -20.15 -13.57 24.04
C HIS A 110 -20.14 -13.20 22.56
N VAL A 111 -19.02 -13.39 21.85
CA VAL A 111 -18.85 -12.94 20.46
C VAL A 111 -18.68 -14.11 19.48
N GLU A 112 -18.94 -13.85 18.20
CA GLU A 112 -18.82 -14.85 17.15
C GLU A 112 -17.37 -15.18 16.76
N LYS A 113 -16.42 -14.27 17.07
CA LYS A 113 -15.01 -14.46 16.74
C LYS A 113 -14.08 -13.71 17.69
N VAL A 114 -12.91 -14.29 17.95
CA VAL A 114 -11.83 -13.64 18.72
C VAL A 114 -10.60 -13.45 17.85
N ARG A 115 -10.05 -12.23 17.80
CA ARG A 115 -8.70 -11.98 17.26
C ARG A 115 -7.67 -12.11 18.36
N ILE A 116 -6.62 -12.88 18.08
CA ILE A 116 -5.40 -12.96 18.88
C ILE A 116 -4.23 -12.35 18.11
N ASN A 117 -3.35 -11.62 18.82
CA ASN A 117 -2.03 -11.25 18.34
C ASN A 117 -0.99 -12.25 18.89
N PRO A 118 -0.36 -13.06 18.03
CA PRO A 118 0.64 -14.04 18.43
C PRO A 118 1.75 -13.51 19.34
N GLY A 119 2.33 -12.36 19.00
CA GLY A 119 3.58 -11.92 19.63
C GLY A 119 3.44 -11.44 21.08
N ASN A 120 2.21 -11.29 21.57
CA ASN A 120 1.91 -10.77 22.90
C ASN A 120 1.01 -11.70 23.74
N TYR A 121 0.58 -12.85 23.19
CA TYR A 121 -0.45 -13.69 23.84
C TYR A 121 0.10 -14.53 25.01
N ALA A 122 1.27 -15.13 24.85
CA ALA A 122 1.90 -16.00 25.86
C ALA A 122 3.22 -15.44 26.42
N ASP A 123 3.88 -14.54 25.67
CA ASP A 123 5.23 -14.07 25.98
C ASP A 123 5.20 -12.83 26.89
N LYS A 124 5.87 -12.89 28.05
CA LYS A 124 6.19 -11.70 28.85
C LYS A 124 7.42 -11.04 28.23
N LYS A 125 7.25 -9.94 27.48
CA LYS A 125 8.38 -9.18 26.91
C LYS A 125 9.39 -8.83 28.00
N LYS A 126 10.51 -9.56 28.01
CA LYS A 126 11.70 -9.23 28.78
C LYS A 126 12.73 -8.99 27.69
N PHE A 127 12.89 -7.73 27.28
CA PHE A 127 13.82 -7.28 26.23
C PHE A 127 15.30 -7.59 26.56
N ALA A 128 15.61 -8.86 26.75
CA ALA A 128 16.94 -9.41 26.95
C ALA A 128 17.25 -10.23 25.71
N VAL A 129 18.29 -9.84 24.99
CA VAL A 129 18.82 -10.62 23.86
C VAL A 129 19.22 -11.99 24.42
N ARG A 130 18.52 -13.03 23.98
CA ARG A 130 18.85 -14.42 24.28
C ARG A 130 19.01 -15.11 22.94
N GLU A 131 20.20 -15.60 22.63
CA GLU A 131 20.33 -16.59 21.58
C GLU A 131 19.57 -17.84 22.05
N TYR A 132 18.43 -18.12 21.42
CA TYR A 132 17.67 -19.33 21.69
C TYR A 132 18.37 -20.49 21.01
N THR A 133 18.80 -21.49 21.80
CA THR A 133 19.10 -22.81 21.24
C THR A 133 17.81 -23.44 20.70
N ASP A 134 17.91 -24.41 19.78
CA ASP A 134 16.72 -25.10 19.26
C ASP A 134 15.88 -25.74 20.37
N SER A 135 16.53 -26.24 21.44
CA SER A 135 15.84 -26.78 22.63
C SER A 135 15.06 -25.69 23.37
N ALA A 136 15.67 -24.52 23.61
CA ALA A 136 14.99 -23.41 24.28
C ALA A 136 13.82 -22.87 23.44
N TYR A 137 13.95 -22.89 22.12
CA TYR A 137 12.86 -22.53 21.21
C TYR A 137 11.69 -23.51 21.31
N ALA A 138 11.98 -24.82 21.34
CA ALA A 138 10.96 -25.87 21.50
C ALA A 138 10.21 -25.75 22.84
N GLU A 139 10.91 -25.47 23.94
CA GLU A 139 10.27 -25.24 25.24
C GLU A 139 9.29 -24.05 25.22
N GLU A 140 9.62 -22.96 24.53
CA GLU A 140 8.70 -21.83 24.37
C GLU A 140 7.50 -22.17 23.48
N LEU A 141 7.67 -23.05 22.48
CA LEU A 141 6.55 -23.58 21.70
C LEU A 141 5.61 -24.44 22.54
N ASP A 142 6.14 -25.27 23.44
CA ASP A 142 5.34 -26.09 24.34
C ASP A 142 4.51 -25.22 25.30
N ARG A 143 5.13 -24.18 25.89
CA ARG A 143 4.39 -23.21 26.73
C ARG A 143 3.32 -22.48 25.94
N LEU A 144 3.61 -22.10 24.69
CA LEU A 144 2.62 -21.48 23.82
C LEU A 144 1.46 -22.43 23.54
N HIS A 145 1.76 -23.71 23.29
CA HIS A 145 0.76 -24.76 23.09
C HIS A 145 -0.16 -24.88 24.31
N GLU A 146 0.39 -24.99 25.52
CA GLU A 146 -0.37 -25.04 26.76
C GLU A 146 -1.24 -23.78 26.98
N ALA A 147 -0.70 -22.59 26.70
CA ALA A 147 -1.41 -21.34 26.90
C ALA A 147 -2.55 -21.09 25.90
N PHE A 148 -2.38 -21.51 24.64
CA PHE A 148 -3.36 -21.26 23.57
C PHE A 148 -4.42 -22.35 23.44
N THR A 149 -4.08 -23.60 23.80
CA THR A 149 -4.99 -24.76 23.74
C THR A 149 -6.37 -24.52 24.36
N PRO A 150 -6.50 -23.92 25.57
CA PRO A 150 -7.81 -23.70 26.19
C PRO A 150 -8.75 -22.85 25.31
N LEU A 151 -8.22 -21.82 24.67
CA LEU A 151 -9.02 -20.96 23.78
C LEU A 151 -9.43 -21.70 22.50
N VAL A 152 -8.52 -22.49 21.92
CA VAL A 152 -8.81 -23.31 20.74
C VAL A 152 -9.93 -24.30 21.02
N LEU A 153 -9.82 -25.06 22.12
CA LEU A 153 -10.83 -26.04 22.50
C LEU A 153 -12.18 -25.39 22.81
N ARG A 154 -12.16 -24.23 23.47
CA ARG A 154 -13.39 -23.50 23.78
C ARG A 154 -14.05 -22.92 22.53
N ALA A 155 -13.27 -22.33 21.63
CA ALA A 155 -13.76 -21.83 20.34
C ALA A 155 -14.38 -22.97 19.53
N LYS A 156 -13.72 -24.13 19.48
CA LYS A 156 -14.24 -25.34 18.83
C LYS A 156 -15.58 -25.80 19.43
N ALA A 157 -15.67 -25.89 20.76
CA ALA A 157 -16.89 -26.33 21.46
C ALA A 157 -18.08 -25.39 21.23
N LEU A 158 -17.82 -24.09 21.08
CA LEU A 158 -18.85 -23.06 20.88
C LEU A 158 -19.14 -22.77 19.39
N GLY A 159 -18.40 -23.37 18.46
CA GLY A 159 -18.50 -23.05 17.02
C GLY A 159 -18.11 -21.61 16.69
N ARG A 160 -17.06 -21.09 17.34
CA ARG A 160 -16.54 -19.73 17.14
C ARG A 160 -15.30 -19.75 16.28
N ALA A 161 -15.12 -18.71 15.47
CA ALA A 161 -13.91 -18.54 14.67
C ALA A 161 -12.80 -17.83 15.47
N LEU A 162 -11.55 -18.04 15.08
CA LEU A 162 -10.42 -17.24 15.55
C LEU A 162 -9.77 -16.48 14.38
N ARG A 163 -9.20 -15.32 14.67
CA ARG A 163 -8.22 -14.68 13.78
C ARG A 163 -6.84 -14.65 14.42
N ILE A 164 -5.86 -15.25 13.77
CA ILE A 164 -4.45 -15.15 14.13
C ILE A 164 -3.86 -14.00 13.32
N GLY A 165 -3.57 -12.88 13.99
CA GLY A 165 -3.16 -11.66 13.30
C GLY A 165 -1.85 -11.09 13.82
N THR A 166 -0.79 -11.22 13.03
CA THR A 166 0.53 -10.66 13.33
C THR A 166 0.62 -9.23 12.81
N ASN A 167 1.24 -8.37 13.61
CA ASN A 167 1.65 -7.03 13.18
C ASN A 167 3.19 -6.98 13.24
N HIS A 168 3.83 -6.44 12.21
CA HIS A 168 5.29 -6.36 12.04
C HIS A 168 6.00 -5.91 13.32
N GLY A 169 5.59 -4.79 13.90
CA GLY A 169 6.18 -4.25 15.13
C GLY A 169 5.91 -5.01 16.45
N SER A 170 5.13 -6.10 16.43
CA SER A 170 4.64 -6.75 17.65
C SER A 170 5.02 -8.23 17.76
N LEU A 171 6.01 -8.70 17.01
CA LEU A 171 6.49 -10.08 17.08
C LEU A 171 7.03 -10.42 18.49
N SER A 172 6.92 -11.69 18.87
CA SER A 172 7.45 -12.16 20.16
C SER A 172 8.97 -12.19 20.17
N ASP A 173 9.56 -12.15 21.36
CA ASP A 173 11.01 -12.23 21.54
C ASP A 173 11.59 -13.49 20.87
N ARG A 174 10.91 -14.64 21.00
CA ARG A 174 11.24 -15.91 20.31
C ARG A 174 11.39 -15.74 18.79
N ILE A 175 10.37 -15.14 18.16
CA ILE A 175 10.34 -14.94 16.71
C ILE A 175 11.38 -13.92 16.29
N MET A 176 11.50 -12.81 17.02
CA MET A 176 12.46 -11.74 16.76
C MET A 176 13.90 -12.26 16.79
N ASN A 177 14.27 -13.11 17.75
CA ASN A 177 15.63 -13.66 17.83
C ASN A 177 15.91 -14.69 16.72
N ARG A 178 14.92 -15.46 16.27
CA ARG A 178 15.13 -16.52 15.25
C ARG A 178 15.02 -16.02 13.80
N TYR A 179 14.06 -15.14 13.52
CA TYR A 179 13.71 -14.71 12.16
C TYR A 179 13.85 -13.21 11.94
N GLY A 180 14.11 -12.44 13.00
CA GLY A 180 14.14 -10.98 12.94
C GLY A 180 12.76 -10.34 12.76
N ASP A 181 12.77 -9.01 12.68
CA ASP A 181 11.60 -8.17 12.37
C ASP A 181 11.30 -8.20 10.86
N THR A 182 10.98 -9.39 10.32
CA THR A 182 10.92 -9.65 8.87
C THR A 182 9.56 -10.22 8.42
N PRO A 183 9.22 -10.15 7.12
CA PRO A 183 8.05 -10.85 6.57
C PRO A 183 8.02 -12.34 6.93
N LEU A 184 9.18 -13.01 6.92
CA LEU A 184 9.28 -14.42 7.34
C LEU A 184 8.92 -14.59 8.82
N GLY A 185 9.44 -13.74 9.71
CA GLY A 185 9.08 -13.75 11.13
C GLY A 185 7.59 -13.55 11.37
N MET A 186 6.94 -12.66 10.61
CA MET A 186 5.49 -12.46 10.67
C MET A 186 4.70 -13.72 10.27
N VAL A 187 5.14 -14.41 9.23
CA VAL A 187 4.48 -15.63 8.75
C VAL A 187 4.67 -16.77 9.72
N GLU A 188 5.90 -17.04 10.17
CA GLU A 188 6.18 -18.12 11.13
C GLU A 188 5.45 -17.90 12.45
N SER A 189 5.39 -16.67 12.95
CA SER A 189 4.63 -16.32 14.16
C SER A 189 3.15 -16.69 14.05
N ALA A 190 2.54 -16.51 12.88
CA ALA A 190 1.16 -16.95 12.67
C ALA A 190 1.05 -18.47 12.51
N LEU A 191 1.96 -19.10 11.77
CA LEU A 191 1.92 -20.54 11.50
C LEU A 191 2.14 -21.39 12.76
N GLU A 192 2.89 -20.91 13.76
CA GLU A 192 3.00 -21.56 15.08
C GLU A 192 1.62 -21.78 15.71
N PHE A 193 0.78 -20.73 15.74
CA PHE A 193 -0.57 -20.79 16.29
C PHE A 193 -1.50 -21.65 15.43
N VAL A 194 -1.35 -21.61 14.10
CA VAL A 194 -2.12 -22.47 13.19
C VAL A 194 -1.83 -23.94 13.47
N ARG A 195 -0.56 -24.33 13.61
CA ARG A 195 -0.18 -25.73 13.90
C ARG A 195 -0.75 -26.21 15.24
N ILE A 196 -0.74 -25.36 16.27
CA ILE A 196 -1.38 -25.67 17.56
C ILE A 196 -2.89 -25.90 17.37
N ALA A 197 -3.57 -25.01 16.67
CA ALA A 197 -5.00 -25.17 16.39
C ALA A 197 -5.33 -26.45 15.59
N GLU A 198 -4.54 -26.75 14.56
CA GLU A 198 -4.70 -27.97 13.77
C GLU A 198 -4.42 -29.25 14.56
N SER A 199 -3.50 -29.22 15.54
CA SER A 199 -3.25 -30.36 16.44
C SER A 199 -4.49 -30.75 17.26
N HIS A 200 -5.41 -29.80 17.47
CA HIS A 200 -6.71 -30.02 18.09
C HIS A 200 -7.86 -30.20 17.08
N GLY A 201 -7.54 -30.34 15.79
CA GLY A 201 -8.51 -30.43 14.70
C GLY A 201 -9.40 -29.20 14.57
N PHE A 202 -8.91 -28.02 14.95
CA PHE A 202 -9.63 -26.75 14.81
C PHE A 202 -9.18 -26.01 13.56
N LYS A 203 -10.14 -25.65 12.70
CA LYS A 203 -9.89 -25.17 11.34
C LYS A 203 -10.61 -23.85 11.01
N ASP A 204 -11.38 -23.30 11.94
CA ASP A 204 -12.12 -22.04 11.80
C ASP A 204 -11.21 -20.82 12.06
N LEU A 205 -10.14 -20.72 11.27
CA LEU A 205 -9.08 -19.70 11.40
C LEU A 205 -9.10 -18.73 10.22
N VAL A 206 -8.89 -17.45 10.51
CA VAL A 206 -8.56 -16.42 9.53
C VAL A 206 -7.19 -15.83 9.87
N LEU A 207 -6.37 -15.52 8.87
CA LEU A 207 -5.01 -15.01 9.08
C LEU A 207 -4.88 -13.55 8.64
N SER A 208 -3.98 -12.79 9.28
CA SER A 208 -3.60 -11.45 8.81
C SER A 208 -2.14 -11.14 9.14
N MET A 209 -1.43 -10.50 8.20
CA MET A 209 -0.03 -10.06 8.30
C MET A 209 0.05 -8.54 8.09
N LYS A 210 -0.14 -7.73 9.14
CA LYS A 210 -0.25 -6.27 8.97
C LYS A 210 1.08 -5.56 9.16
N SER A 211 1.35 -4.57 8.31
CA SER A 211 2.43 -3.60 8.49
C SER A 211 1.92 -2.22 8.07
N SER A 212 2.54 -1.17 8.62
CA SER A 212 2.34 0.22 8.17
C SER A 212 3.15 0.52 6.91
N ASN A 213 4.08 -0.36 6.54
CA ASN A 213 4.82 -0.34 5.28
C ASN A 213 4.16 -1.28 4.26
N PRO A 214 3.57 -0.76 3.17
CA PRO A 214 2.91 -1.60 2.16
C PRO A 214 3.82 -2.68 1.55
N LYS A 215 5.13 -2.42 1.39
CA LYS A 215 6.08 -3.41 0.85
C LYS A 215 6.15 -4.65 1.74
N VAL A 216 6.43 -4.45 3.02
CA VAL A 216 6.51 -5.52 4.04
C VAL A 216 5.18 -6.26 4.16
N MET A 217 4.07 -5.52 4.17
CA MET A 217 2.73 -6.12 4.22
C MET A 217 2.51 -7.08 3.04
N ILE A 218 2.74 -6.60 1.81
CA ILE A 218 2.52 -7.38 0.59
C ILE A 218 3.41 -8.62 0.56
N GLU A 219 4.71 -8.46 0.84
CA GLU A 219 5.67 -9.57 0.97
C GLU A 219 5.19 -10.62 1.96
N ALA A 220 4.74 -10.21 3.15
CA ALA A 220 4.28 -11.12 4.20
C ALA A 220 3.01 -11.88 3.81
N TYR A 221 2.04 -11.24 3.15
CA TYR A 221 0.83 -11.94 2.67
C TYR A 221 1.12 -12.91 1.52
N ARG A 222 1.98 -12.51 0.56
CA ARG A 222 2.41 -13.40 -0.52
C ARG A 222 3.15 -14.60 0.04
N LEU A 223 4.07 -14.38 0.99
CA LEU A 223 4.79 -15.45 1.66
C LEU A 223 3.85 -16.36 2.46
N ALA A 224 2.89 -15.80 3.21
CA ALA A 224 1.89 -16.59 3.93
C ALA A 224 1.09 -17.49 2.98
N ALA A 225 0.67 -16.97 1.83
CA ALA A 225 -0.07 -17.74 0.83
C ALA A 225 0.77 -18.88 0.24
N ALA A 226 2.04 -18.62 -0.09
CA ALA A 226 2.97 -19.64 -0.57
C ALA A 226 3.24 -20.74 0.48
N ARG A 227 3.53 -20.37 1.73
CA ARG A 227 3.77 -21.33 2.83
C ARG A 227 2.54 -22.19 3.13
N MET A 228 1.36 -21.58 3.08
CA MET A 228 0.10 -22.30 3.21
C MET A 228 -0.07 -23.32 2.08
N ALA A 229 0.21 -22.93 0.83
CA ALA A 229 0.14 -23.85 -0.31
C ALA A 229 1.11 -25.03 -0.18
N GLU A 230 2.35 -24.78 0.28
CA GLU A 230 3.35 -25.84 0.56
C GLU A 230 2.88 -26.83 1.63
N SER A 231 2.10 -26.35 2.60
CA SER A 231 1.61 -27.14 3.74
C SER A 231 0.18 -27.63 3.58
N THR A 232 -0.40 -27.56 2.37
CA THR A 232 -1.82 -27.90 2.09
C THR A 232 -2.85 -27.16 2.97
N MET A 233 -2.49 -25.97 3.44
CA MET A 233 -3.36 -25.06 4.18
C MET A 233 -4.02 -24.06 3.21
N ASP A 234 -5.25 -23.67 3.51
CA ASP A 234 -6.10 -22.86 2.64
C ASP A 234 -6.92 -21.83 3.43
N TYR A 235 -6.34 -21.29 4.50
CA TYR A 235 -7.03 -20.34 5.38
C TYR A 235 -7.35 -18.99 4.69
N PRO A 236 -8.51 -18.39 4.99
CA PRO A 236 -8.86 -17.05 4.53
C PRO A 236 -7.92 -15.96 5.05
N LEU A 237 -7.72 -14.92 4.23
CA LEU A 237 -6.88 -13.77 4.56
C LEU A 237 -7.72 -12.53 4.87
N HIS A 238 -7.48 -11.91 6.02
CA HIS A 238 -7.97 -10.60 6.39
C HIS A 238 -6.93 -9.52 6.07
N LEU A 239 -7.16 -8.75 5.00
CA LEU A 239 -6.22 -7.71 4.58
C LEU A 239 -6.45 -6.40 5.32
N GLY A 240 -5.36 -5.66 5.55
CA GLY A 240 -5.42 -4.29 6.01
C GLY A 240 -4.05 -3.73 6.32
N VAL A 241 -3.80 -2.51 5.90
CA VAL A 241 -2.65 -1.72 6.32
C VAL A 241 -2.92 -1.23 7.74
N THR A 242 -1.93 -1.35 8.63
CA THR A 242 -2.03 -0.76 9.97
C THR A 242 -1.47 0.66 9.93
N GLU A 243 -1.95 1.54 10.81
CA GLU A 243 -1.38 2.88 10.96
C GLU A 243 -1.30 3.69 9.66
N ALA A 244 -2.32 3.58 8.80
CA ALA A 244 -2.28 4.21 7.48
C ALA A 244 -2.30 5.74 7.55
N GLY A 245 -2.74 6.32 8.68
CA GLY A 245 -2.83 7.76 8.91
C GLY A 245 -4.24 8.29 8.72
N GLU A 246 -4.34 9.48 8.12
CA GLU A 246 -5.61 10.18 7.84
C GLU A 246 -5.67 10.65 6.38
N GLY A 247 -6.89 10.96 5.90
CA GLY A 247 -7.08 11.67 4.65
C GLY A 247 -6.65 10.88 3.41
N GLU A 248 -6.16 11.60 2.40
CA GLU A 248 -5.77 11.04 1.10
C GLU A 248 -4.54 10.12 1.23
N ASP A 249 -3.55 10.50 2.03
CA ASP A 249 -2.33 9.70 2.27
C ASP A 249 -2.68 8.29 2.78
N ALA A 250 -3.63 8.18 3.73
CA ALA A 250 -4.06 6.90 4.28
C ALA A 250 -4.85 6.05 3.29
N ARG A 251 -5.68 6.68 2.46
CA ARG A 251 -6.43 6.02 1.38
C ARG A 251 -5.46 5.49 0.31
N ILE A 252 -4.45 6.27 -0.06
CA ILE A 252 -3.37 5.86 -0.96
C ILE A 252 -2.66 4.63 -0.38
N LYS A 253 -2.12 4.74 0.84
CA LYS A 253 -1.36 3.64 1.47
C LYS A 253 -2.18 2.36 1.58
N SER A 254 -3.45 2.48 1.94
CA SER A 254 -4.41 1.37 2.02
C SER A 254 -4.69 0.75 0.66
N ALA A 255 -4.88 1.56 -0.39
CA ALA A 255 -5.11 1.07 -1.75
C ALA A 255 -3.86 0.41 -2.35
N ILE A 256 -2.66 0.91 -2.06
CA ILE A 256 -1.40 0.24 -2.43
C ILE A 256 -1.35 -1.13 -1.74
N GLY A 257 -1.46 -1.20 -0.41
CA GLY A 257 -1.30 -2.45 0.33
C GLY A 257 -2.41 -3.48 0.05
N ILE A 258 -3.67 -3.08 0.19
CA ILE A 258 -4.83 -3.98 0.02
C ILE A 258 -5.09 -4.24 -1.47
N GLY A 259 -5.10 -3.19 -2.29
CA GLY A 259 -5.42 -3.29 -3.72
C GLY A 259 -4.44 -4.17 -4.50
N SER A 260 -3.14 -4.09 -4.21
CA SER A 260 -2.14 -4.93 -4.86
C SER A 260 -2.36 -6.43 -4.58
N LEU A 261 -2.70 -6.77 -3.34
CA LEU A 261 -3.00 -8.16 -2.96
C LEU A 261 -4.31 -8.65 -3.57
N LEU A 262 -5.34 -7.79 -3.60
CA LEU A 262 -6.60 -8.09 -4.27
C LEU A 262 -6.41 -8.32 -5.77
N ALA A 263 -5.53 -7.56 -6.42
CA ALA A 263 -5.20 -7.75 -7.84
C ALA A 263 -4.49 -9.09 -8.10
N ASP A 264 -3.67 -9.56 -7.15
CA ASP A 264 -3.10 -10.91 -7.15
C ASP A 264 -4.12 -12.00 -6.75
N GLY A 265 -5.38 -11.64 -6.46
CA GLY A 265 -6.44 -12.57 -6.07
C GLY A 265 -6.38 -13.02 -4.60
N LEU A 266 -5.58 -12.35 -3.77
CA LEU A 266 -5.47 -12.62 -2.34
C LEU A 266 -6.41 -11.72 -1.55
N GLY A 267 -7.18 -12.30 -0.62
CA GLY A 267 -8.04 -11.56 0.30
C GLY A 267 -9.47 -12.08 0.32
N ASP A 268 -9.99 -12.30 1.52
CA ASP A 268 -11.35 -12.80 1.75
C ASP A 268 -12.17 -11.86 2.63
N THR A 269 -11.48 -10.96 3.31
CA THR A 269 -12.09 -9.88 4.06
C THR A 269 -11.08 -8.75 4.22
N ILE A 270 -11.54 -7.51 4.27
CA ILE A 270 -10.66 -6.33 4.35
C ILE A 270 -11.08 -5.39 5.47
N ARG A 271 -10.11 -4.61 5.97
CA ARG A 271 -10.35 -3.39 6.74
C ARG A 271 -9.32 -2.34 6.32
N VAL A 272 -9.81 -1.17 5.92
CA VAL A 272 -9.02 0.07 5.83
C VAL A 272 -8.92 0.65 7.23
N SER A 273 -7.73 1.10 7.66
CA SER A 273 -7.52 1.63 9.00
C SER A 273 -7.30 3.15 8.93
N LEU A 274 -8.34 3.95 9.18
CA LEU A 274 -8.25 5.42 9.14
C LEU A 274 -8.26 5.99 10.56
N THR A 275 -7.58 7.12 10.78
CA THR A 275 -7.67 7.90 12.03
C THR A 275 -9.03 8.62 12.17
N GLU A 276 -9.75 8.77 11.07
CA GLU A 276 -11.12 9.32 11.00
C GLU A 276 -12.13 8.38 11.68
N ASP A 277 -13.37 8.84 11.85
CA ASP A 277 -14.41 7.98 12.42
C ASP A 277 -14.59 6.67 11.63
N PRO A 278 -14.84 5.53 12.31
CA PRO A 278 -14.83 4.20 11.70
C PRO A 278 -15.74 4.01 10.48
N TRP A 279 -16.87 4.71 10.41
CA TRP A 279 -17.79 4.62 9.27
C TRP A 279 -17.20 5.18 7.97
N HIS A 280 -16.15 6.02 8.03
CA HIS A 280 -15.42 6.47 6.83
C HIS A 280 -14.50 5.38 6.25
N GLU A 281 -14.19 4.32 7.00
CA GLU A 281 -13.46 3.15 6.48
C GLU A 281 -14.31 2.38 5.44
N ILE A 282 -15.65 2.36 5.61
CA ILE A 282 -16.56 1.50 4.84
C ILE A 282 -16.64 1.87 3.35
N PRO A 283 -16.83 3.16 2.96
CA PRO A 283 -16.83 3.53 1.54
C PRO A 283 -15.54 3.15 0.82
N VAL A 284 -14.38 3.36 1.46
CA VAL A 284 -13.08 3.00 0.88
C VAL A 284 -12.96 1.49 0.71
N CYS A 285 -13.39 0.69 1.69
CA CYS A 285 -13.42 -0.76 1.57
C CYS A 285 -14.28 -1.22 0.40
N ARG A 286 -15.50 -0.67 0.26
CA ARG A 286 -16.41 -1.03 -0.84
C ARG A 286 -15.82 -0.71 -2.21
N GLU A 287 -15.19 0.45 -2.34
CA GLU A 287 -14.54 0.86 -3.59
C GLU A 287 -13.37 -0.07 -3.97
N LEU A 288 -12.61 -0.58 -3.00
CA LEU A 288 -11.54 -1.56 -3.25
C LEU A 288 -12.11 -2.94 -3.60
N VAL A 289 -13.17 -3.39 -2.92
CA VAL A 289 -13.84 -4.66 -3.24
C VAL A 289 -14.47 -4.62 -4.64
N ALA A 290 -15.14 -3.54 -5.01
CA ALA A 290 -15.74 -3.38 -6.34
C ALA A 290 -14.70 -3.49 -7.47
N ARG A 291 -13.49 -2.95 -7.25
CA ARG A 291 -12.36 -3.09 -8.17
C ARG A 291 -11.84 -4.52 -8.24
N ALA A 292 -11.72 -5.20 -7.10
CA ALA A 292 -11.31 -6.60 -7.04
C ALA A 292 -12.32 -7.53 -7.75
N ASP A 293 -13.62 -7.30 -7.56
CA ASP A 293 -14.66 -8.07 -8.24
C ASP A 293 -14.61 -7.84 -9.75
N ARG A 294 -14.43 -6.59 -10.19
CA ARG A 294 -14.28 -6.27 -11.62
C ARG A 294 -13.03 -6.92 -12.23
N LEU A 295 -11.91 -6.89 -11.51
CA LEU A 295 -10.67 -7.55 -11.90
C LEU A 295 -10.85 -9.07 -12.05
N ALA A 296 -11.51 -9.71 -11.07
CA ALA A 296 -11.80 -11.13 -11.11
C ALA A 296 -12.75 -11.49 -12.26
N GLU A 297 -13.78 -10.68 -12.51
CA GLU A 297 -14.71 -10.87 -13.64
C GLU A 297 -13.99 -10.76 -14.99
N ASN A 298 -13.15 -9.74 -15.16
CA ASN A 298 -12.32 -9.59 -16.36
C ASN A 298 -11.34 -10.78 -16.51
N GLY A 299 -10.81 -11.28 -15.40
CA GLY A 299 -9.88 -12.42 -15.35
C GLY A 299 -10.51 -13.76 -15.79
N LYS A 300 -11.80 -13.98 -15.55
CA LYS A 300 -12.50 -15.22 -15.99
C LYS A 300 -12.45 -15.45 -17.51
N ASN A 301 -12.39 -14.36 -18.28
CA ASN A 301 -12.31 -14.41 -19.73
C ASN A 301 -10.87 -14.56 -20.25
N SER A 302 -9.88 -14.57 -19.37
CA SER A 302 -8.48 -14.73 -19.74
C SER A 302 -8.09 -16.21 -19.77
N SER A 303 -7.53 -16.65 -20.89
CA SER A 303 -6.84 -17.94 -21.03
C SER A 303 -5.32 -17.80 -20.99
N ILE A 304 -4.83 -16.58 -20.74
CA ILE A 304 -3.41 -16.25 -20.86
C ILE A 304 -2.65 -16.71 -19.61
N HIS A 305 -1.68 -17.59 -19.80
CA HIS A 305 -0.75 -18.01 -18.76
C HIS A 305 0.69 -17.71 -19.19
N TYR A 306 1.31 -16.74 -18.54
CA TYR A 306 2.71 -16.38 -18.75
C TYR A 306 3.59 -16.86 -17.58
N PRO A 307 4.89 -17.13 -17.83
CA PRO A 307 5.85 -17.38 -16.76
C PRO A 307 5.95 -16.19 -15.80
N ARG A 308 6.54 -16.42 -14.62
CA ARG A 308 6.75 -15.34 -13.64
C ARG A 308 7.70 -14.27 -14.18
N ASP A 309 7.40 -13.03 -13.83
CA ASP A 309 8.27 -11.88 -13.99
C ASP A 309 9.49 -11.97 -13.05
N PRO A 310 10.59 -11.22 -13.30
CA PRO A 310 11.86 -11.40 -12.58
C PRO A 310 11.86 -10.89 -11.13
N ALA A 311 10.83 -10.18 -10.67
CA ALA A 311 10.77 -9.69 -9.29
C ALA A 311 10.59 -10.84 -8.30
N ASP A 312 11.41 -10.83 -7.24
CA ASP A 312 11.13 -11.63 -6.05
C ASP A 312 9.82 -11.15 -5.41
N SER A 313 8.91 -12.09 -5.20
CA SER A 313 7.57 -11.82 -4.64
C SER A 313 7.60 -11.63 -3.12
N PHE A 314 8.72 -12.01 -2.49
CA PHE A 314 8.88 -12.06 -1.04
C PHE A 314 9.95 -11.09 -0.53
N SER A 315 10.66 -10.40 -1.41
CA SER A 315 11.63 -9.37 -1.05
C SER A 315 11.71 -8.26 -2.10
N TYR A 316 11.75 -7.01 -1.62
CA TYR A 316 11.83 -5.84 -2.47
C TYR A 316 13.24 -5.64 -3.06
N SER A 317 13.31 -5.48 -4.38
CA SER A 317 14.47 -4.93 -5.07
C SER A 317 14.02 -4.09 -6.27
N ARG A 318 14.68 -2.96 -6.52
CA ARG A 318 14.42 -2.18 -7.76
C ARG A 318 14.92 -2.97 -8.97
N ARG A 319 14.11 -3.04 -10.02
CA ARG A 319 14.56 -3.57 -11.31
C ARG A 319 15.78 -2.75 -11.80
N PRO A 320 16.89 -3.41 -12.19
CA PRO A 320 18.00 -2.73 -12.85
C PRO A 320 17.58 -2.05 -14.16
N SER A 321 18.04 -0.82 -14.36
CA SER A 321 17.81 -0.04 -15.57
C SER A 321 18.90 1.01 -15.77
N THR A 322 19.17 1.32 -17.04
CA THR A 322 20.15 2.30 -17.51
C THR A 322 19.73 3.71 -17.14
N LEU A 323 20.70 4.57 -16.90
CA LEU A 323 20.47 5.98 -16.63
C LEU A 323 20.00 6.72 -17.89
N VAL A 324 18.87 7.41 -17.80
CA VAL A 324 18.40 8.38 -18.79
C VAL A 324 18.47 9.78 -18.17
N GLN A 325 19.15 10.71 -18.85
CA GLN A 325 19.38 12.07 -18.36
C GLN A 325 18.46 13.08 -19.05
N PHE A 326 17.57 13.71 -18.28
CA PHE A 326 16.73 14.83 -18.73
C PHE A 326 17.45 16.16 -18.56
N SER A 327 18.10 16.36 -17.41
CA SER A 327 18.98 17.50 -17.13
C SER A 327 20.05 17.11 -16.10
N ASN A 328 20.98 18.01 -15.80
CA ASN A 328 22.03 17.76 -14.78
C ASN A 328 21.46 17.46 -13.38
N LYS A 329 20.21 17.86 -13.11
CA LYS A 329 19.54 17.66 -11.82
C LYS A 329 18.35 16.69 -11.90
N CYS A 330 18.01 16.19 -13.08
CA CYS A 330 16.87 15.31 -13.31
C CYS A 330 17.29 14.12 -14.18
N ARG A 331 17.39 12.95 -13.56
CA ARG A 331 17.82 11.69 -14.18
C ARG A 331 16.90 10.56 -13.73
N ALA A 332 16.58 9.62 -14.61
CA ALA A 332 15.78 8.43 -14.30
C ALA A 332 16.58 7.15 -14.51
N GLY A 333 16.26 6.12 -13.74
CA GLY A 333 16.91 4.82 -13.75
C GLY A 333 16.91 4.17 -12.37
N SER A 334 17.39 2.93 -12.29
CA SER A 334 17.33 2.09 -11.10
C SER A 334 17.98 2.70 -9.84
N ASN A 335 19.05 3.47 -10.02
CA ASN A 335 19.79 4.15 -8.94
C ASN A 335 19.35 5.61 -8.72
N GLU A 336 18.30 6.06 -9.40
CA GLU A 336 17.75 7.41 -9.28
C GLU A 336 16.35 7.40 -8.66
N LEU A 337 15.93 8.57 -8.19
CA LEU A 337 14.55 8.79 -7.77
C LEU A 337 13.59 8.56 -8.95
N VAL A 338 12.45 7.93 -8.67
CA VAL A 338 11.38 7.80 -9.65
C VAL A 338 10.87 9.19 -10.01
N ARG A 339 10.77 9.47 -11.32
CA ARG A 339 10.40 10.80 -11.84
C ARG A 339 8.91 10.93 -12.09
N VAL A 340 8.36 12.10 -11.78
CA VAL A 340 6.94 12.39 -11.98
C VAL A 340 6.73 13.15 -13.28
N VAL A 341 5.99 12.53 -14.19
CA VAL A 341 5.52 13.10 -15.45
C VAL A 341 4.04 13.46 -15.31
N VAL A 342 3.65 14.67 -15.70
CA VAL A 342 2.24 15.12 -15.66
C VAL A 342 1.75 15.43 -17.05
N ARG A 343 0.51 15.06 -17.36
CA ARG A 343 -0.16 15.45 -18.61
C ARG A 343 -0.78 16.85 -18.43
N SER A 344 -0.55 17.75 -19.38
CA SER A 344 -1.28 19.03 -19.41
C SER A 344 -2.74 18.79 -19.77
N THR A 345 -3.65 19.35 -18.96
CA THR A 345 -5.10 19.28 -19.25
C THR A 345 -5.57 20.35 -20.24
N ILE A 346 -4.75 21.39 -20.47
CA ILE A 346 -5.01 22.46 -21.43
C ILE A 346 -4.55 22.07 -22.84
N GLY A 347 -3.40 21.38 -22.93
CA GLY A 347 -2.80 20.94 -24.20
C GLY A 347 -2.08 22.04 -24.97
N LEU A 348 -1.57 21.73 -26.17
CA LEU A 348 -0.71 22.64 -26.94
C LEU A 348 -1.44 23.81 -27.60
N LYS A 349 -2.75 23.70 -27.88
CA LYS A 349 -3.50 24.75 -28.58
C LYS A 349 -3.50 26.08 -27.84
N ASP A 350 -3.48 26.03 -26.51
CA ASP A 350 -3.30 27.20 -25.65
C ASP A 350 -2.03 27.00 -24.80
N TRP A 351 -0.88 27.04 -25.47
CA TRP A 351 0.40 26.78 -24.84
C TRP A 351 0.72 27.77 -23.72
N GLN A 352 0.22 29.02 -23.80
CA GLN A 352 0.39 30.01 -22.74
C GLN A 352 -0.33 29.58 -21.46
N ALA A 353 -1.59 29.14 -21.57
CA ALA A 353 -2.33 28.64 -20.42
C ALA A 353 -1.74 27.32 -19.90
N ALA A 354 -1.25 26.43 -20.78
CA ALA A 354 -0.54 25.22 -20.36
C ALA A 354 0.76 25.52 -19.59
N ALA A 355 1.55 26.50 -20.06
CA ALA A 355 2.75 26.94 -19.35
C ALA A 355 2.40 27.54 -17.99
N LYS A 356 1.38 28.40 -17.95
CA LYS A 356 0.88 29.02 -16.71
C LYS A 356 0.39 27.96 -15.72
N GLU A 357 -0.36 26.95 -16.17
CA GLU A 357 -0.85 25.84 -15.35
C GLU A 357 0.30 25.15 -14.60
N VAL A 358 1.40 24.86 -15.30
CA VAL A 358 2.58 24.19 -14.72
C VAL A 358 3.32 25.10 -13.74
N LEU A 359 3.55 26.36 -14.10
CA LEU A 359 4.23 27.33 -13.23
C LEU A 359 3.41 27.63 -11.98
N ASP A 360 2.09 27.73 -12.09
CA ASP A 360 1.19 27.90 -10.94
C ASP A 360 1.24 26.67 -10.03
N ALA A 361 1.25 25.46 -10.59
CA ALA A 361 1.40 24.23 -9.81
C ALA A 361 2.75 24.20 -9.04
N HIS A 362 3.83 24.70 -9.63
CA HIS A 362 5.12 24.84 -8.94
C HIS A 362 5.04 25.87 -7.81
N ASN A 363 4.33 26.98 -8.00
CA ASN A 363 4.17 28.01 -6.97
C ASN A 363 3.30 27.53 -5.80
N GLN A 364 2.33 26.65 -6.06
CA GLN A 364 1.44 26.09 -5.04
C GLN A 364 2.10 24.97 -4.21
N GLN A 365 3.22 24.41 -4.67
CA GLN A 365 3.87 23.26 -4.04
C GLN A 365 5.31 23.59 -3.67
N ARG A 366 5.72 23.32 -2.44
CA ARG A 366 7.11 23.64 -2.00
C ARG A 366 8.13 22.69 -2.64
N GLU A 367 7.81 21.39 -2.62
CA GLU A 367 8.76 20.31 -2.95
C GLU A 367 8.44 19.56 -4.24
N ALA A 368 7.17 19.47 -4.59
CA ALA A 368 6.76 18.77 -5.80
C ALA A 368 6.94 19.67 -7.02
N ARG A 369 7.65 19.13 -8.00
CA ARG A 369 8.00 19.79 -9.25
C ARG A 369 7.62 18.88 -10.40
N VAL A 370 7.11 19.48 -11.47
CA VAL A 370 6.90 18.80 -12.74
C VAL A 370 8.27 18.49 -13.35
N GLU A 371 8.68 17.23 -13.26
CA GLU A 371 9.96 16.76 -13.79
C GLU A 371 9.85 16.40 -15.29
N GLY A 372 8.64 16.06 -15.75
CA GLY A 372 8.29 15.93 -17.15
C GLY A 372 6.87 16.42 -17.43
N LEU A 373 6.68 17.18 -18.52
CA LEU A 373 5.35 17.60 -18.99
C LEU A 373 4.97 16.81 -20.25
N LEU A 374 3.84 16.11 -20.22
CA LEU A 374 3.28 15.38 -21.34
C LEU A 374 2.25 16.22 -22.09
N VAL A 375 2.45 16.36 -23.40
CA VAL A 375 1.60 17.10 -24.32
C VAL A 375 1.40 16.31 -25.62
N ASP A 376 0.23 16.46 -26.24
CA ASP A 376 -0.07 15.83 -27.53
C ASP A 376 0.26 16.80 -28.68
N LEU A 377 1.04 16.33 -29.66
CA LEU A 377 1.34 16.99 -30.93
C LEU A 377 0.64 16.22 -32.07
N PRO A 378 -0.63 16.54 -32.38
CA PRO A 378 -1.43 15.77 -33.31
C PRO A 378 -1.15 16.09 -34.78
N SER A 379 -0.61 17.28 -35.08
CA SER A 379 -0.34 17.74 -36.45
C SER A 379 0.85 18.69 -36.51
N THR A 380 1.36 18.91 -37.71
CA THR A 380 2.48 19.83 -37.97
C THR A 380 2.13 21.30 -37.73
N GLU A 381 0.84 21.66 -37.74
CA GLU A 381 0.36 23.02 -37.47
C GLU A 381 0.70 23.48 -36.04
N SER A 382 0.69 22.55 -35.08
CA SER A 382 0.97 22.83 -33.66
C SER A 382 2.47 22.85 -33.31
N ILE A 383 3.37 22.70 -34.29
CA ILE A 383 4.82 22.73 -34.06
C ILE A 383 5.27 24.09 -33.47
N LYS A 384 4.71 25.19 -33.96
CA LYS A 384 5.06 26.53 -33.47
C LYS A 384 4.69 26.70 -32.00
N ASP A 385 3.54 26.16 -31.59
CA ASP A 385 3.06 26.22 -30.22
C ASP A 385 3.93 25.35 -29.30
N LEU A 386 4.34 24.16 -29.77
CA LEU A 386 5.28 23.30 -29.06
C LEU A 386 6.62 24.01 -28.79
N LEU A 387 7.21 24.63 -29.82
CA LEU A 387 8.47 25.37 -29.69
C LEU A 387 8.34 26.55 -28.72
N SER A 388 7.19 27.24 -28.75
CA SER A 388 6.88 28.35 -27.85
C SER A 388 6.74 27.89 -26.40
N LEU A 389 6.02 26.78 -26.17
CA LEU A 389 5.88 26.15 -24.85
C LEU A 389 7.24 25.75 -24.28
N ARG A 390 8.04 25.04 -25.10
CA ARG A 390 9.38 24.56 -24.72
C ARG A 390 10.28 25.72 -24.29
N LYS A 391 10.26 26.82 -25.05
CA LYS A 391 11.00 28.04 -24.72
C LYS A 391 10.50 28.69 -23.43
N ALA A 392 9.18 28.79 -23.26
CA ALA A 392 8.56 29.43 -22.09
C ALA A 392 8.83 28.68 -20.78
N LEU A 393 8.79 27.34 -20.81
CA LEU A 393 9.12 26.50 -19.65
C LEU A 393 10.63 26.45 -19.37
N GLY A 394 11.46 26.60 -20.40
CA GLY A 394 12.90 26.63 -20.29
C GLY A 394 13.45 25.36 -19.61
N GLN A 395 14.34 25.53 -18.63
CA GLN A 395 14.88 24.44 -17.82
C GLN A 395 14.11 24.21 -16.50
N THR A 396 13.07 25.00 -16.24
CA THR A 396 12.22 24.84 -15.04
C THR A 396 11.46 23.51 -15.10
N VAL A 397 11.11 23.06 -16.31
CA VAL A 397 10.64 21.70 -16.57
C VAL A 397 11.77 20.96 -17.31
N PRO A 398 12.40 19.94 -16.70
CA PRO A 398 13.55 19.25 -17.29
C PRO A 398 13.27 18.59 -18.65
N ALA A 399 12.08 17.98 -18.81
CA ALA A 399 11.71 17.25 -20.01
C ALA A 399 10.30 17.57 -20.49
N LEU A 400 10.14 17.68 -21.81
CA LEU A 400 8.86 17.76 -22.48
C LEU A 400 8.61 16.45 -23.23
N PHE A 401 7.64 15.68 -22.75
CA PHE A 401 7.17 14.44 -23.33
C PHE A 401 6.13 14.78 -24.41
N VAL A 402 6.48 14.53 -25.66
CA VAL A 402 5.68 14.93 -26.83
C VAL A 402 5.09 13.67 -27.45
N GLN A 403 3.81 13.42 -27.17
CA GLN A 403 3.06 12.33 -27.78
C GLN A 403 2.64 12.72 -29.19
N THR A 404 3.01 11.94 -30.20
CA THR A 404 2.80 12.35 -31.58
C THR A 404 2.47 11.22 -32.55
N THR A 405 1.65 11.57 -33.53
CA THR A 405 1.33 10.75 -34.70
C THR A 405 1.96 11.30 -35.99
N ILE A 406 2.65 12.45 -35.95
CA ILE A 406 3.25 13.03 -37.15
C ILE A 406 4.42 12.18 -37.67
N PRO A 407 4.74 12.27 -38.98
CA PRO A 407 5.89 11.59 -39.56
C PRO A 407 7.21 12.07 -38.97
N LEU A 408 8.21 11.18 -38.93
CA LEU A 408 9.55 11.47 -38.41
C LEU A 408 10.22 12.67 -39.11
N SER A 409 10.02 12.81 -40.42
CA SER A 409 10.59 13.89 -41.22
C SER A 409 10.15 15.28 -40.76
N ASP A 410 8.98 15.36 -40.14
CA ASP A 410 8.32 16.63 -39.82
C ASP A 410 8.45 16.98 -38.33
N PHE A 411 9.08 16.11 -37.53
CA PHE A 411 9.17 16.30 -36.09
C PHE A 411 10.19 17.38 -35.71
N PRO A 412 9.81 18.39 -34.90
CA PRO A 412 10.67 19.54 -34.60
C PRO A 412 11.66 19.25 -33.47
N PHE A 413 12.78 18.60 -33.77
CA PHE A 413 13.85 18.38 -32.80
C PHE A 413 14.60 19.66 -32.37
N ILE A 414 14.52 20.70 -33.20
CA ILE A 414 15.21 21.98 -32.98
C ILE A 414 14.57 22.82 -31.87
N GLY A 415 15.32 23.81 -31.36
CA GLY A 415 14.86 24.76 -30.35
C GLY A 415 15.56 24.63 -29.00
N GLU A 416 15.35 25.63 -28.16
CA GLU A 416 15.94 25.74 -26.81
C GLU A 416 14.91 25.39 -25.72
N GLY A 417 15.39 25.02 -24.53
CA GLY A 417 14.55 24.70 -23.36
C GLY A 417 14.61 23.23 -22.99
N SER A 418 13.50 22.69 -22.48
CA SER A 418 13.39 21.31 -21.97
C SER A 418 13.95 20.27 -22.93
N LYS A 419 14.49 19.17 -22.37
CA LYS A 419 14.86 17.97 -23.13
C LYS A 419 13.61 17.39 -23.82
N ILE A 420 13.71 17.04 -25.09
CA ILE A 420 12.60 16.39 -25.80
C ILE A 420 12.62 14.89 -25.53
N VAL A 421 11.47 14.37 -25.10
CA VAL A 421 11.15 12.94 -25.07
C VAL A 421 10.03 12.71 -26.07
N VAL A 422 10.31 12.02 -27.17
CA VAL A 422 9.27 11.68 -28.16
C VAL A 422 8.51 10.46 -27.66
N VAL A 423 7.20 10.58 -27.47
CA VAL A 423 6.34 9.46 -27.09
C VAL A 423 5.64 8.95 -28.35
N LYS A 424 5.93 7.71 -28.75
CA LYS A 424 5.35 7.12 -29.95
C LYS A 424 4.97 5.66 -29.72
N SER A 425 3.79 5.29 -30.21
CA SER A 425 3.30 3.92 -30.14
C SER A 425 3.85 3.09 -31.28
N PHE A 426 4.24 1.84 -30.98
CA PHE A 426 4.75 0.88 -31.97
C PHE A 426 3.96 -0.43 -31.91
N SER A 427 3.70 -1.01 -33.07
CA SER A 427 3.00 -2.27 -33.28
C SER A 427 3.97 -3.38 -33.69
N ALA A 428 3.49 -4.62 -33.69
CA ALA A 428 4.26 -5.74 -34.23
C ALA A 428 4.55 -5.50 -35.73
N GLY A 429 5.83 -5.49 -36.11
CA GLY A 429 6.28 -5.23 -37.48
C GLY A 429 6.93 -3.85 -37.70
N ASP A 430 6.86 -2.95 -36.72
CA ASP A 430 7.40 -1.59 -36.85
C ASP A 430 8.93 -1.50 -36.63
N ASP A 431 9.69 -2.59 -36.84
CA ASP A 431 11.13 -2.68 -36.60
C ASP A 431 11.92 -1.54 -37.26
N ILE A 432 11.59 -1.23 -38.52
CA ILE A 432 12.27 -0.18 -39.30
C ILE A 432 11.90 1.19 -38.74
N GLU A 433 10.62 1.43 -38.45
CA GLU A 433 10.16 2.71 -37.92
C GLU A 433 10.76 2.97 -36.53
N LEU A 434 10.74 1.98 -35.64
CA LEU A 434 11.35 2.03 -34.31
C LEU A 434 12.84 2.39 -34.38
N LYS A 435 13.61 1.72 -35.26
CA LYS A 435 15.04 2.04 -35.45
C LYS A 435 15.25 3.46 -35.95
N ASN A 436 14.45 3.90 -36.92
CA ASN A 436 14.58 5.24 -37.49
C ASN A 436 14.29 6.33 -36.45
N TRP A 437 13.23 6.16 -35.65
CA TRP A 437 12.92 7.09 -34.56
C TRP A 437 14.00 7.09 -33.48
N ALA A 438 14.45 5.91 -33.03
CA ALA A 438 15.47 5.81 -31.99
C ALA A 438 16.79 6.45 -32.43
N HIS A 439 17.26 6.14 -33.65
CA HIS A 439 18.48 6.71 -34.21
C HIS A 439 18.38 8.23 -34.37
N THR A 440 17.24 8.72 -34.88
CA THR A 440 17.04 10.16 -35.08
C THR A 440 16.93 10.91 -33.76
N CYS A 441 16.27 10.33 -32.75
CA CYS A 441 16.23 10.89 -31.41
C CYS A 441 17.66 11.00 -30.83
N ALA A 442 18.44 9.92 -30.88
CA ALA A 442 19.82 9.92 -30.37
C ALA A 442 20.69 10.97 -31.08
N LYS A 443 20.63 11.05 -32.42
CA LYS A 443 21.36 12.05 -33.23
C LYS A 443 21.02 13.49 -32.84
N ASN A 444 19.76 13.75 -32.46
CA ASN A 444 19.28 15.07 -32.07
C ASN A 444 19.29 15.29 -30.55
N GLN A 445 19.98 14.45 -29.78
CA GLN A 445 20.01 14.51 -28.31
C GLN A 445 18.60 14.51 -27.69
N ALA A 446 17.64 13.81 -28.28
CA ALA A 446 16.33 13.52 -27.72
C ALA A 446 16.27 12.09 -27.17
N ILE A 447 15.18 11.76 -26.49
CA ILE A 447 14.91 10.42 -25.96
C ILE A 447 13.66 9.89 -26.65
N LEU A 448 13.62 8.60 -26.98
CA LEU A 448 12.43 7.92 -27.45
C LEU A 448 11.76 7.20 -26.28
N ALA A 449 10.51 7.54 -25.98
CA ALA A 449 9.61 6.74 -25.16
C ALA A 449 8.75 5.87 -26.09
N ALA A 450 9.12 4.60 -26.20
CA ALA A 450 8.39 3.61 -26.97
C ALA A 450 7.18 3.11 -26.17
N ASP A 451 5.99 3.42 -26.66
CA ASP A 451 4.72 2.93 -26.13
C ASP A 451 4.34 1.63 -26.84
N VAL A 452 4.46 0.51 -26.14
CA VAL A 452 4.32 -0.84 -26.71
C VAL A 452 3.40 -1.70 -25.86
N GLU A 453 2.56 -2.50 -26.52
CA GLU A 453 1.81 -3.59 -25.87
C GLU A 453 2.67 -4.84 -25.77
N VAL A 454 2.22 -5.87 -25.04
CA VAL A 454 2.95 -7.15 -24.89
C VAL A 454 3.32 -7.77 -26.24
N VAL A 455 2.36 -7.85 -27.18
CA VAL A 455 2.59 -8.46 -28.51
C VAL A 455 3.66 -7.69 -29.29
N ALA A 456 3.60 -6.36 -29.29
CA ALA A 456 4.59 -5.51 -29.94
C ALA A 456 5.96 -5.62 -29.26
N THR A 457 6.00 -5.64 -27.92
CA THR A 457 7.24 -5.79 -27.14
C THR A 457 7.94 -7.10 -27.50
N THR A 458 7.21 -8.21 -27.57
CA THR A 458 7.75 -9.52 -27.97
C THR A 458 8.27 -9.50 -29.41
N ALA A 459 7.49 -8.97 -30.35
CA ALA A 459 7.88 -8.92 -31.76
C ALA A 459 9.12 -8.05 -31.99
N LEU A 460 9.20 -6.91 -31.31
CA LEU A 460 10.26 -5.91 -31.44
C LEU A 460 11.46 -6.17 -30.52
N ALA A 461 11.44 -7.20 -29.66
CA ALA A 461 12.44 -7.44 -28.62
C ALA A 461 13.88 -7.44 -29.16
N LYS A 462 14.12 -8.11 -30.29
CA LYS A 462 15.43 -8.13 -30.95
C LYS A 462 15.87 -6.74 -31.39
N THR A 463 14.95 -5.96 -31.95
CA THR A 463 15.23 -4.58 -32.39
C THR A 463 15.48 -3.67 -31.18
N LEU A 464 14.63 -3.72 -30.15
CA LEU A 464 14.79 -2.96 -28.90
C LEU A 464 16.15 -3.23 -28.24
N ALA A 465 16.60 -4.48 -28.21
CA ALA A 465 17.91 -4.86 -27.65
C ALA A 465 19.12 -4.28 -28.42
N THR A 466 18.92 -3.80 -29.65
CA THR A 466 19.98 -3.11 -30.43
C THR A 466 20.02 -1.60 -30.24
N LEU A 467 19.01 -1.01 -29.58
CA LEU A 467 18.91 0.43 -29.41
C LEU A 467 19.74 0.92 -28.21
N PRO A 468 20.27 2.16 -28.24
CA PRO A 468 20.98 2.74 -27.10
C PRO A 468 20.02 2.94 -25.91
N PRO A 469 20.19 2.22 -24.79
CA PRO A 469 19.26 2.28 -23.67
C PRO A 469 19.22 3.63 -22.95
N GLU A 470 20.29 4.43 -23.04
CA GLU A 470 20.37 5.79 -22.49
C GLU A 470 19.46 6.82 -23.21
N ASN A 471 18.92 6.46 -24.37
CA ASN A 471 17.97 7.25 -25.15
C ASN A 471 16.61 6.56 -25.33
N LEU A 472 16.33 5.52 -24.55
CA LEU A 472 15.11 4.71 -24.67
C LEU A 472 14.36 4.63 -23.34
N ILE A 473 13.05 4.81 -23.38
CA ILE A 473 12.13 4.54 -22.28
C ILE A 473 11.05 3.61 -22.81
N ILE A 474 10.67 2.60 -22.03
CA ILE A 474 9.57 1.69 -22.36
C ILE A 474 8.34 2.08 -21.54
N SER A 475 7.18 2.09 -22.19
CA SER A 475 5.91 2.41 -21.55
C SER A 475 4.78 1.62 -22.21
N THR A 476 3.63 1.59 -21.54
CA THR A 476 2.38 1.19 -22.19
C THR A 476 1.19 2.03 -21.69
N GLN A 477 0.36 2.53 -22.61
CA GLN A 477 -0.76 3.43 -22.28
C GLN A 477 -2.09 2.72 -21.99
N LYS A 478 -2.18 1.42 -22.28
CA LYS A 478 -3.40 0.61 -22.10
C LYS A 478 -3.03 -0.85 -21.84
N PRO A 479 -3.90 -1.63 -21.20
CA PRO A 479 -3.62 -3.03 -20.94
C PRO A 479 -3.72 -3.87 -22.22
N THR A 480 -2.94 -4.95 -22.29
CA THR A 480 -3.12 -5.97 -23.32
C THR A 480 -4.41 -6.75 -23.06
N THR A 481 -5.17 -7.04 -24.11
CA THR A 481 -6.40 -7.83 -24.01
C THR A 481 -6.18 -9.15 -23.26
N GLY A 482 -7.04 -9.43 -22.28
CA GLY A 482 -6.93 -10.61 -21.42
C GLY A 482 -6.03 -10.42 -20.19
N LEU A 483 -5.34 -9.28 -20.06
CA LEU A 483 -4.59 -8.92 -18.86
C LEU A 483 -5.19 -7.67 -18.22
N HIS A 484 -4.97 -7.49 -16.90
CA HIS A 484 -5.11 -6.18 -16.29
C HIS A 484 -3.83 -5.36 -16.49
N ALA A 485 -3.87 -4.05 -16.20
CA ALA A 485 -2.72 -3.16 -16.42
C ALA A 485 -1.46 -3.62 -15.66
N ILE A 486 -1.57 -4.03 -14.38
CA ILE A 486 -0.42 -4.57 -13.61
C ILE A 486 0.23 -5.76 -14.34
N GLY A 487 -0.58 -6.67 -14.87
CA GLY A 487 -0.13 -7.88 -15.57
C GLY A 487 0.53 -7.55 -16.91
N THR A 488 -0.01 -6.56 -17.62
CA THR A 488 0.59 -6.06 -18.85
C THR A 488 2.01 -5.54 -18.59
N TYR A 489 2.21 -4.74 -17.55
CA TYR A 489 3.54 -4.25 -17.18
C TYR A 489 4.47 -5.38 -16.70
N ARG A 490 4.00 -6.31 -15.88
CA ARG A 490 4.79 -7.47 -15.43
C ARG A 490 5.28 -8.31 -16.61
N GLU A 491 4.43 -8.56 -17.60
CA GLU A 491 4.79 -9.32 -18.79
C GLU A 491 5.77 -8.56 -19.70
N ILE A 492 5.54 -7.26 -19.93
CA ILE A 492 6.52 -6.41 -20.65
C ILE A 492 7.88 -6.50 -19.96
N ILE A 493 7.92 -6.39 -18.63
CA ILE A 493 9.17 -6.44 -17.86
C ILE A 493 9.86 -7.80 -17.96
N ARG A 494 9.10 -8.91 -17.95
CA ARG A 494 9.63 -10.24 -18.20
C ARG A 494 10.31 -10.33 -19.58
N ILE A 495 9.65 -9.84 -20.62
CA ILE A 495 10.21 -9.81 -21.99
C ILE A 495 11.48 -8.96 -22.04
N LEU A 496 11.48 -7.78 -21.40
CA LEU A 496 12.67 -6.93 -21.32
C LEU A 496 13.83 -7.65 -20.62
N HIS A 497 13.56 -8.36 -19.51
CA HIS A 497 14.56 -9.10 -18.76
C HIS A 497 15.16 -10.25 -19.59
N GLU A 498 14.33 -11.09 -20.21
CA GLU A 498 14.78 -12.21 -21.05
C GLU A 498 15.58 -11.73 -22.27
N SER A 499 15.23 -10.55 -22.79
CA SER A 499 15.89 -9.93 -23.94
C SER A 499 17.09 -9.06 -23.57
N LYS A 500 17.43 -8.95 -22.26
CA LYS A 500 18.51 -8.10 -21.73
C LYS A 500 18.38 -6.63 -22.14
N ILE A 501 17.15 -6.11 -22.09
CA ILE A 501 16.84 -4.72 -22.37
C ILE A 501 16.75 -3.97 -21.04
N ASP A 502 17.75 -3.13 -20.78
CA ASP A 502 17.89 -2.38 -19.53
C ASP A 502 17.29 -0.96 -19.62
N ALA A 503 16.38 -0.70 -20.56
CA ALA A 503 15.72 0.60 -20.66
C ALA A 503 14.85 0.89 -19.41
N PRO A 504 14.78 2.15 -18.95
CA PRO A 504 13.83 2.58 -17.94
C PRO A 504 12.38 2.32 -18.32
N VAL A 505 11.55 2.07 -17.31
CA VAL A 505 10.10 1.85 -17.50
C VAL A 505 9.31 3.04 -16.95
N TRP A 506 8.40 3.57 -17.77
CA TRP A 506 7.45 4.60 -17.38
C TRP A 506 6.07 4.00 -17.12
N ILE A 507 5.63 4.07 -15.86
CA ILE A 507 4.29 3.63 -15.44
C ILE A 507 3.29 4.76 -15.69
N ARG A 508 2.24 4.46 -16.46
CA ARG A 508 1.21 5.44 -16.84
C ARG A 508 -0.16 5.04 -16.33
N ALA A 509 -0.63 5.68 -15.25
CA ALA A 509 -2.01 5.53 -14.79
C ALA A 509 -2.95 6.38 -15.66
N THR A 510 -3.30 5.83 -16.83
CA THR A 510 -4.22 6.41 -17.81
C THR A 510 -5.67 5.98 -17.54
N GLU A 511 -6.63 6.61 -18.20
CA GLU A 511 -8.03 6.14 -18.17
C GLU A 511 -8.19 4.74 -18.77
N ALA A 512 -7.39 4.40 -19.79
CA ALA A 512 -7.44 3.08 -20.42
C ALA A 512 -6.87 1.95 -19.52
N ASN A 513 -5.97 2.30 -18.58
CA ASN A 513 -5.44 1.36 -17.59
C ASN A 513 -6.35 1.18 -16.37
N ALA A 514 -7.42 1.98 -16.26
CA ALA A 514 -8.34 1.89 -15.14
C ALA A 514 -9.34 0.74 -15.29
N ILE A 515 -9.60 0.08 -14.17
CA ILE A 515 -10.60 -0.96 -13.99
C ILE A 515 -11.97 -0.34 -13.74
N LEU A 516 -12.02 0.68 -12.88
CA LEU A 516 -13.23 1.40 -12.51
C LEU A 516 -12.89 2.87 -12.23
N LEU A 517 -13.51 3.77 -12.97
CA LEU A 517 -13.18 5.19 -12.89
C LEU A 517 -14.41 6.08 -12.82
N ASP A 518 -14.87 6.31 -11.59
CA ASP A 518 -15.94 7.27 -11.32
C ASP A 518 -15.43 8.73 -11.36
N GLN A 519 -16.36 9.69 -11.44
CA GLN A 519 -16.02 11.12 -11.53
C GLN A 519 -15.28 11.67 -10.29
N GLY A 520 -15.45 11.04 -9.12
CA GLY A 520 -14.85 11.50 -7.86
C GLY A 520 -13.33 11.35 -7.80
N PHE A 521 -12.66 12.31 -7.16
CA PHE A 521 -11.20 12.27 -6.99
C PHE A 521 -10.74 11.06 -6.18
N GLN A 522 -11.49 10.65 -5.14
CA GLN A 522 -11.18 9.45 -4.36
C GLN A 522 -11.09 8.20 -5.24
N SER A 523 -12.05 7.99 -6.14
CA SER A 523 -12.02 6.85 -7.07
C SER A 523 -10.75 6.86 -7.94
N ARG A 524 -10.40 8.02 -8.52
CA ARG A 524 -9.18 8.16 -9.35
C ARG A 524 -7.90 7.92 -8.54
N LEU A 525 -7.87 8.37 -7.29
CA LEU A 525 -6.78 8.14 -6.34
C LEU A 525 -6.63 6.66 -6.00
N LEU A 526 -7.73 5.97 -5.66
CA LEU A 526 -7.70 4.54 -5.32
C LEU A 526 -7.27 3.69 -6.52
N GLU A 527 -7.75 4.04 -7.71
CA GLU A 527 -7.39 3.37 -8.97
C GLU A 527 -5.88 3.47 -9.26
N ALA A 528 -5.32 4.68 -9.25
CA ALA A 528 -3.90 4.89 -9.48
C ALA A 528 -3.04 4.23 -8.38
N SER A 529 -3.53 4.23 -7.13
CA SER A 529 -2.84 3.61 -5.98
C SER A 529 -2.76 2.09 -6.09
N LEU A 530 -3.87 1.43 -6.44
CA LEU A 530 -3.88 0.00 -6.67
C LEU A 530 -2.95 -0.38 -7.82
N PHE A 531 -3.06 0.33 -8.96
CA PHE A 531 -2.33 0.00 -10.17
C PHE A 531 -0.84 0.38 -10.10
N ALA A 532 -0.53 1.68 -10.07
CA ALA A 532 0.84 2.16 -10.14
C ALA A 532 1.60 1.88 -8.85
N GLY A 533 0.92 2.01 -7.71
CA GLY A 533 1.50 1.64 -6.42
C GLY A 533 1.87 0.17 -6.33
N GLY A 534 1.03 -0.73 -6.87
CA GLY A 534 1.32 -2.17 -6.95
C GLY A 534 2.56 -2.52 -7.78
N LEU A 535 2.81 -1.79 -8.86
CA LEU A 535 4.04 -1.95 -9.64
C LEU A 535 5.27 -1.38 -8.91
N LEU A 536 5.12 -0.24 -8.24
CA LEU A 536 6.21 0.39 -7.48
C LEU A 536 6.68 -0.49 -6.31
N VAL A 537 5.77 -1.18 -5.62
CA VAL A 537 6.11 -2.13 -4.55
C VAL A 537 6.69 -3.44 -5.07
N ASP A 538 6.41 -3.82 -6.32
CA ASP A 538 7.13 -4.91 -7.01
C ASP A 538 8.55 -4.50 -7.46
N GLY A 539 8.95 -3.23 -7.25
CA GLY A 539 10.27 -2.72 -7.64
C GLY A 539 10.34 -2.21 -9.07
N TYR A 540 9.20 -2.03 -9.72
CA TYR A 540 9.09 -1.58 -11.10
C TYR A 540 8.79 -0.08 -11.20
N GLY A 541 9.22 0.50 -12.32
CA GLY A 541 9.03 1.91 -12.64
C GLY A 541 10.22 2.79 -12.28
N ASP A 542 10.62 3.60 -13.26
CA ASP A 542 11.62 4.67 -13.16
C ASP A 542 10.99 6.04 -13.39
N LEU A 543 9.82 6.05 -14.02
CA LEU A 543 8.94 7.21 -14.16
C LEU A 543 7.50 6.83 -13.82
N LEU A 544 6.73 7.81 -13.38
CA LEU A 544 5.31 7.69 -13.04
C LEU A 544 4.52 8.86 -13.63
N SER A 545 3.39 8.58 -14.28
CA SER A 545 2.35 9.59 -14.56
C SER A 545 1.00 9.14 -14.00
N CYS A 546 0.30 10.09 -13.37
CA CYS A 546 -1.12 9.98 -13.03
C CYS A 546 -1.90 10.87 -13.99
N GLU A 547 -2.53 10.26 -14.99
CA GLU A 547 -3.15 10.98 -16.12
C GLU A 547 -4.67 11.08 -15.99
N THR A 548 -5.24 10.59 -14.89
CA THR A 548 -6.69 10.60 -14.64
C THR A 548 -7.18 11.83 -13.86
N PRO A 549 -6.43 12.49 -12.96
CA PRO A 549 -6.97 13.67 -12.27
C PRO A 549 -7.32 14.83 -13.22
N ALA A 550 -8.30 15.63 -12.83
CA ALA A 550 -8.86 16.70 -13.68
C ALA A 550 -7.97 17.94 -13.83
N THR A 551 -6.87 18.05 -13.09
CA THR A 551 -5.94 19.19 -13.17
C THR A 551 -4.50 18.72 -13.01
N THR A 552 -3.55 19.43 -13.64
CA THR A 552 -2.12 19.12 -13.52
C THR A 552 -1.64 19.16 -12.07
N ALA A 553 -2.13 20.10 -11.26
CA ALA A 553 -1.76 20.19 -9.85
C ALA A 553 -2.17 18.94 -9.05
N LYS A 554 -3.39 18.40 -9.28
CA LYS A 554 -3.83 17.15 -8.62
C LYS A 554 -3.05 15.94 -9.12
N SER A 555 -2.73 15.87 -10.40
CA SER A 555 -1.88 14.82 -10.97
C SER A 555 -0.48 14.84 -10.38
N LEU A 556 0.08 16.03 -10.18
CA LEU A 556 1.37 16.24 -9.55
C LEU A 556 1.35 15.77 -8.09
N THR A 557 0.38 16.25 -7.29
CA THR A 557 0.21 15.83 -5.89
C THR A 557 0.08 14.32 -5.78
N LEU A 558 -0.83 13.71 -6.54
CA LEU A 558 -1.08 12.28 -6.51
C LEU A 558 0.18 11.48 -6.90
N GLY A 559 0.93 11.94 -7.90
CA GLY A 559 2.19 11.30 -8.31
C GLY A 559 3.20 11.23 -7.16
N TYR A 560 3.42 12.35 -6.45
CA TYR A 560 4.34 12.38 -5.30
C TYR A 560 3.81 11.60 -4.09
N ASP A 561 2.51 11.69 -3.80
CA ASP A 561 1.90 10.97 -2.69
C ASP A 561 1.90 9.46 -2.91
N LEU A 562 1.77 8.99 -4.16
CA LEU A 562 1.97 7.58 -4.52
C LEU A 562 3.40 7.12 -4.30
N LEU A 563 4.40 7.91 -4.72
CA LEU A 563 5.80 7.58 -4.47
C LEU A 563 6.12 7.54 -2.98
N GLN A 564 5.50 8.40 -2.18
CA GLN A 564 5.64 8.39 -0.72
C GLN A 564 4.93 7.18 -0.09
N GLY A 565 3.69 6.89 -0.50
CA GLY A 565 2.92 5.75 -0.03
C GLY A 565 3.57 4.41 -0.36
N ALA A 566 4.19 4.30 -1.54
CA ALA A 566 4.99 3.14 -1.95
C ALA A 566 6.41 3.13 -1.36
N ARG A 567 6.81 4.16 -0.59
CA ARG A 567 8.17 4.35 -0.06
C ARG A 567 9.25 4.26 -1.13
N CYS A 568 9.01 4.87 -2.28
CA CYS A 568 9.98 5.04 -3.36
C CYS A 568 10.65 6.42 -3.33
N ARG A 569 9.95 7.45 -2.82
CA ARG A 569 10.49 8.80 -2.63
C ARG A 569 9.71 9.52 -1.53
N GLN A 570 10.41 10.11 -0.57
CA GLN A 570 9.80 10.95 0.47
C GLN A 570 10.00 12.42 0.11
N THR A 571 8.93 13.21 0.14
CA THR A 571 8.98 14.66 -0.19
C THR A 571 8.36 15.56 0.86
N LYS A 572 7.62 14.99 1.82
CA LYS A 572 7.10 15.68 2.99
C LYS A 572 7.28 14.76 4.21
N THR A 573 7.02 15.28 5.40
CA THR A 573 7.00 14.46 6.61
C THR A 573 5.97 13.34 6.48
N GLU A 574 6.35 12.11 6.82
CA GLU A 574 5.45 10.96 6.87
C GLU A 574 4.83 10.87 8.27
N TYR A 575 3.52 10.73 8.34
CA TYR A 575 2.79 10.55 9.60
C TYR A 575 2.24 9.14 9.69
N VAL A 576 2.66 8.40 10.71
CA VAL A 576 2.19 7.04 11.00
C VAL A 576 1.26 7.13 12.21
N ALA A 577 -0.05 7.17 11.99
CA ALA A 577 -1.03 7.39 13.05
C ALA A 577 -2.01 6.23 13.18
N CYS A 578 -2.34 5.88 14.42
CA CYS A 578 -3.26 4.78 14.69
C CYS A 578 -4.72 5.16 14.42
N PRO A 579 -5.54 4.21 13.93
CA PRO A 579 -6.95 4.46 13.61
C PRO A 579 -7.83 4.79 14.84
N SER A 580 -7.22 5.02 16.00
CA SER A 580 -7.84 5.01 17.33
C SER A 580 -8.48 3.66 17.69
N CYS A 581 -8.72 3.43 18.98
CA CYS A 581 -9.46 2.29 19.52
C CYS A 581 -9.88 2.62 20.97
N GLY A 582 -10.66 1.74 21.61
CA GLY A 582 -11.02 1.89 23.02
C GLY A 582 -9.88 1.93 24.05
N ARG A 583 -8.60 1.90 23.61
CA ARG A 583 -7.41 2.12 24.47
C ARG A 583 -6.80 3.52 24.31
N THR A 584 -7.28 4.29 23.33
CA THR A 584 -6.72 5.59 22.99
C THR A 584 -6.85 6.55 24.18
N LEU A 585 -5.75 7.23 24.54
CA LEU A 585 -5.68 8.09 25.73
C LEU A 585 -5.83 9.58 25.44
N PHE A 586 -5.88 9.98 24.17
CA PHE A 586 -6.03 11.36 23.71
C PHE A 586 -6.64 11.38 22.30
N ASP A 587 -7.19 12.52 21.88
CA ASP A 587 -7.70 12.65 20.52
C ASP A 587 -6.56 12.68 19.49
N ILE A 588 -6.37 11.56 18.80
CA ILE A 588 -5.30 11.36 17.81
C ILE A 588 -5.48 12.27 16.62
N GLN A 589 -6.73 12.51 16.18
CA GLN A 589 -7.00 13.28 14.98
C GLN A 589 -6.57 14.73 15.18
N SER A 590 -7.10 15.43 16.19
CA SER A 590 -6.70 16.82 16.45
C SER A 590 -5.21 16.95 16.82
N THR A 591 -4.64 15.96 17.50
CA THR A 591 -3.21 15.97 17.84
C THR A 591 -2.33 15.80 16.61
N THR A 592 -2.68 14.90 15.69
CA THR A 592 -1.95 14.68 14.44
C THR A 592 -1.97 15.94 13.57
N LEU A 593 -3.12 16.63 13.50
CA LEU A 593 -3.24 17.91 12.81
C LEU A 593 -2.32 18.98 13.41
N LYS A 594 -2.29 19.13 14.74
CA LYS A 594 -1.38 20.08 15.43
C LYS A 594 0.09 19.77 15.17
N ILE A 595 0.47 18.50 15.18
CA ILE A 595 1.85 18.09 14.84
C ILE A 595 2.12 18.44 13.38
N LYS A 596 1.22 18.10 12.45
CA LYS A 596 1.33 18.40 11.02
C LYS A 596 1.53 19.88 10.71
N GLU A 597 0.77 20.76 11.35
CA GLU A 597 0.92 22.21 11.21
C GLU A 597 2.34 22.68 11.55
N ARG A 598 2.96 22.03 12.54
CA ARG A 598 4.29 22.40 13.04
C ARG A 598 5.43 21.70 12.31
N THR A 599 5.23 20.50 11.77
CA THR A 599 6.31 19.68 11.22
C THR A 599 6.15 19.33 9.75
N GLY A 600 5.02 19.63 9.10
CA GLY A 600 4.71 19.19 7.73
C GLY A 600 5.70 19.63 6.65
N HIS A 601 6.46 20.69 6.93
CA HIS A 601 7.48 21.23 6.04
C HIS A 601 8.81 20.45 6.08
N LEU A 602 9.03 19.58 7.08
CA LEU A 602 10.27 18.82 7.22
C LEU A 602 10.34 17.70 6.17
N LYS A 603 11.54 17.43 5.67
CA LYS A 603 11.81 16.39 4.66
C LYS A 603 12.42 15.16 5.31
N SER A 604 12.02 13.98 4.84
CA SER A 604 12.61 12.70 5.28
C SER A 604 12.60 12.54 6.82
N VAL A 605 11.51 13.02 7.44
CA VAL A 605 11.18 12.80 8.83
C VAL A 605 9.90 11.99 8.88
N THR A 606 9.91 10.91 9.65
CA THR A 606 8.73 10.08 9.92
C THR A 606 8.34 10.24 11.38
N ILE A 607 7.10 10.68 11.63
CA ILE A 607 6.57 10.90 12.97
C ILE A 607 5.41 9.95 13.21
N ALA A 608 5.53 9.12 14.23
CA ALA A 608 4.45 8.24 14.68
C ALA A 608 3.59 8.92 15.76
N VAL A 609 2.26 8.82 15.63
CA VAL A 609 1.29 9.34 16.60
C VAL A 609 0.40 8.19 17.08
N MET A 610 0.64 7.73 18.30
CA MET A 610 0.08 6.48 18.82
C MET A 610 -0.79 6.74 20.05
N GLY A 611 -2.05 6.31 20.00
CA GLY A 611 -3.01 6.54 21.08
C GLY A 611 -2.68 5.86 22.41
N CYS A 612 -1.86 4.80 22.40
CA CYS A 612 -1.47 4.06 23.60
C CYS A 612 -0.13 3.31 23.44
N ILE A 613 0.45 2.86 24.55
CA ILE A 613 1.72 2.12 24.59
C ILE A 613 1.63 0.66 24.13
N VAL A 614 0.43 0.11 23.93
CA VAL A 614 0.23 -1.33 23.68
C VAL A 614 0.88 -1.80 22.38
N ASN A 615 0.48 -1.21 21.26
CA ASN A 615 1.09 -1.50 19.95
C ASN A 615 1.98 -0.34 19.47
N GLY A 616 1.83 0.85 20.06
CA GLY A 616 2.50 2.08 19.60
C GLY A 616 4.01 1.93 19.40
N PRO A 617 4.79 1.49 20.41
CA PRO A 617 6.24 1.36 20.28
C PRO A 617 6.69 0.35 19.21
N GLY A 618 5.89 -0.68 18.98
CA GLY A 618 6.14 -1.66 17.93
C GLY A 618 5.82 -1.12 16.55
N GLU A 619 4.63 -0.58 16.37
CA GLU A 619 4.11 -0.13 15.07
C GLU A 619 4.80 1.14 14.55
N MET A 620 5.52 1.85 15.43
CA MET A 620 6.41 2.96 15.06
C MET A 620 7.87 2.56 14.82
N ALA A 621 8.17 1.26 14.66
CA ALA A 621 9.53 0.74 14.44
C ALA A 621 10.34 1.50 13.38
N ASP A 622 9.66 1.94 12.32
CA ASP A 622 10.24 2.63 11.17
C ASP A 622 10.19 4.17 11.28
N ALA A 623 9.66 4.72 12.38
CA ALA A 623 9.54 6.16 12.56
C ALA A 623 10.79 6.75 13.22
N ASP A 624 11.18 7.97 12.82
CA ASP A 624 12.29 8.69 13.44
C ASP A 624 11.90 9.15 14.86
N PHE A 625 10.66 9.62 15.02
CA PHE A 625 10.13 10.14 16.27
C PHE A 625 8.76 9.54 16.59
N GLY A 626 8.46 9.37 17.87
CA GLY A 626 7.18 8.87 18.35
C GLY A 626 6.53 9.81 19.37
N TYR A 627 5.23 10.05 19.21
CA TYR A 627 4.34 10.70 20.14
C TYR A 627 3.33 9.66 20.64
N VAL A 628 3.49 9.16 21.87
CA VAL A 628 2.74 8.00 22.36
C VAL A 628 2.01 8.31 23.66
N GLY A 629 0.72 7.97 23.74
CA GLY A 629 -0.06 8.06 24.97
C GLY A 629 0.51 7.13 26.04
N GLY A 630 1.01 7.73 27.13
CA GLY A 630 1.58 6.99 28.27
C GLY A 630 0.56 6.73 29.38
N ALA A 631 -0.24 7.75 29.70
CA ALA A 631 -1.35 7.70 30.65
C ALA A 631 -2.35 8.83 30.30
N PRO A 632 -3.57 8.87 30.88
CA PRO A 632 -4.49 9.99 30.66
C PRO A 632 -3.80 11.35 30.91
N GLY A 633 -3.87 12.24 29.91
CA GLY A 633 -3.23 13.57 29.93
C GLY A 633 -1.69 13.56 29.85
N LYS A 634 -1.05 12.42 29.57
CA LYS A 634 0.40 12.26 29.59
C LYS A 634 0.95 11.58 28.34
N ILE A 635 2.01 12.14 27.79
CA ILE A 635 2.68 11.70 26.56
C ILE A 635 4.11 11.28 26.83
N ASN A 636 4.53 10.20 26.17
CA ASN A 636 5.92 9.77 26.08
C ASN A 636 6.43 10.07 24.68
N LEU A 637 7.63 10.66 24.58
CA LEU A 637 8.30 10.92 23.31
C LEU A 637 9.43 9.91 23.08
N TYR A 638 9.57 9.49 21.83
CA TYR A 638 10.52 8.46 21.42
C TYR A 638 11.42 8.96 20.29
N VAL A 639 12.63 8.38 20.22
CA VAL A 639 13.52 8.43 19.06
C VAL A 639 13.73 7.00 18.59
N GLY A 640 13.25 6.70 17.38
CA GLY A 640 13.05 5.31 16.95
C GLY A 640 12.19 4.53 17.95
N LYS A 641 12.66 3.34 18.35
CA LYS A 641 11.99 2.49 19.36
C LYS A 641 12.28 2.91 20.81
N THR A 642 13.16 3.88 21.05
CA THR A 642 13.65 4.22 22.40
C THR A 642 12.86 5.38 23.01
N PRO A 643 12.19 5.20 24.16
CA PRO A 643 11.56 6.31 24.87
C PRO A 643 12.64 7.20 25.49
N VAL A 644 12.55 8.51 25.22
CA VAL A 644 13.55 9.50 25.66
C VAL A 644 12.99 10.54 26.64
N LYS A 645 11.69 10.82 26.57
CA LYS A 645 11.01 11.73 27.49
C LYS A 645 9.69 11.08 27.93
N PHE A 646 9.39 11.14 29.21
CA PHE A 646 8.26 10.44 29.81
C PHE A 646 7.29 11.38 30.51
N ASN A 647 6.01 11.02 30.50
CA ASN A 647 4.96 11.67 31.29
C ASN A 647 4.86 13.18 31.06
N ILE A 648 5.11 13.64 29.82
CA ILE A 648 4.98 15.05 29.44
C ILE A 648 3.49 15.41 29.45
N PRO A 649 3.08 16.52 30.08
CA PRO A 649 1.72 17.03 29.99
C PRO A 649 1.30 17.18 28.52
N GLN A 650 0.12 16.68 28.16
CA GLN A 650 -0.33 16.62 26.76
C GLN A 650 -0.33 18.01 26.08
N GLU A 651 -0.72 19.05 26.81
CA GLU A 651 -0.70 20.45 26.38
C GLU A 651 0.68 20.97 25.94
N GLU A 652 1.76 20.46 26.52
CA GLU A 652 3.13 20.87 26.18
C GLU A 652 3.81 19.93 25.17
N ALA A 653 3.24 18.74 24.95
CA ALA A 653 3.95 17.64 24.30
C ALA A 653 4.32 17.90 22.84
N VAL A 654 3.53 18.70 22.11
CA VAL A 654 3.84 19.07 20.71
C VAL A 654 5.08 19.97 20.63
N ASP A 655 5.20 20.95 21.52
CA ASP A 655 6.40 21.80 21.56
C ASP A 655 7.64 21.00 21.98
N ARG A 656 7.48 20.09 22.95
CA ARG A 656 8.56 19.21 23.39
C ARG A 656 9.01 18.21 22.31
N LEU A 657 8.11 17.84 21.39
CA LEU A 657 8.43 17.08 20.18
C LEU A 657 9.25 17.91 19.20
N VAL A 658 8.86 19.16 18.94
CA VAL A 658 9.63 20.09 18.10
C VAL A 658 11.04 20.30 18.65
N ASP A 659 11.18 20.52 19.96
CA ASP A 659 12.48 20.65 20.62
C ASP A 659 13.33 19.38 20.45
N LEU A 660 12.71 18.21 20.54
CA LEU A 660 13.39 16.93 20.34
C LEU A 660 13.89 16.77 18.90
N ILE A 661 13.07 17.16 17.91
CA ILE A 661 13.46 17.12 16.49
C ILE A 661 14.65 18.05 16.23
N LYS A 662 14.63 19.26 16.83
CA LYS A 662 15.75 20.22 16.78
C LYS A 662 17.01 19.66 17.43
N GLU A 663 16.90 19.06 18.61
CA GLU A 663 18.01 18.43 19.34
C GLU A 663 18.69 17.34 18.50
N LYS A 664 17.92 16.60 17.68
CA LYS A 664 18.43 15.55 16.79
C LYS A 664 18.88 16.06 15.41
N GLY A 665 18.90 17.38 15.19
CA GLY A 665 19.40 17.98 13.95
C GLY A 665 18.55 17.67 12.72
N LYS A 666 17.26 17.35 12.91
CA LYS A 666 16.30 16.99 11.86
C LYS A 666 15.32 18.13 11.54
N TRP A 667 15.54 19.31 12.11
CA TRP A 667 14.70 20.49 11.92
C TRP A 667 15.27 21.36 10.79
N GLU A 668 14.41 21.74 9.85
CA GLU A 668 14.68 22.73 8.80
C GLU A 668 13.62 23.83 8.94
N GLU A 669 13.96 25.10 8.80
CA GLU A 669 12.97 26.18 8.91
C GLU A 669 11.97 26.17 7.72
N ALA A 670 10.73 26.60 8.02
CA ALA A 670 9.56 26.51 7.14
C ALA A 670 9.59 27.45 5.92
#